data_AF-A0A9Q0BV51-F1
#
_entry.id   AF-A0A9Q0BV51-F1
#
_cell.length_a   1.000
_cell.length_b   1.000
_cell.length_c   1.000
_cell.angle_alpha   90.00
_cell.angle_beta   90.00
_cell.angle_gamma   90.00
#
_symmetry.space_group_name_H-M   'P 1'
#
loop_
_entity.id
_entity.type
_entity.pdbx_description
1 polymer ?
#
loop_
_entity_poly.entity_id
_entity_poly.type
_entity_poly.pdbx_seq_one_letter_code
_entity_poly.pdbx_strand_id
1 'polypeptide(L)'
;MAEDTEYKKLPVEERCVHKLWKARVDGYEEAAKIFRELDDEKSPEWSKFAGLIKKMVVDSNALAQEKGLEAALIFVENSGLAGRTVGDVMTGIVQKCIAAPKTKTKELSVQVALMYVEIEKQDAVVEELIKGMEAKNPKIVSACVAATTLALREFGHKVVGVKPLIKKLAPLMSDRDKAVRDEGKQLAVEIFRWIGAAMKAQISTLPQVTLKELEDEFDKLKGERVEPSRYLKSQQEKQAKIADAAAIEDAYNEEDGEAGVEEIDPMDLLDPVDILSKMPKDFYDKLEEKKWTLRKESLEVLEKLLTDHPKLENGEYGTVVSALKKVITKDSNVVLVAMAGKCLALLAKGLAKRFSNYASACVPSLLEKFKEKKPNVVTALREAIDAIYASTSLEAQQESIVESLANKNPSVKSETALFLARALTRTQPTALNKKLLKLLTTSLVKTLNEPDPTVRDSSAEALGTLMKLMGDKAVTPLLADVDPLKMVKIKECHDKAEIKIKVAGPKKEARPASAPAAKASAPAKTTAGSVDPKPVSRPATTGARKVLKKPTAGSGGGAASAPAASSKAAGKALATERELTPEDLQEKADEILPADILNGLVDSNWKNRLAAVEQLLGEITGFDAKQAGISQILIRTISGRKPGLKEMNFQVLKFKLDIIRSVAENYPLTTTTVDLVVNEITEKLADAKNGATAADVLSAFAEATKLEYIVGKVLSFAFEQKSPKVQSEAFNWVGKSITEFGFQLQPKTLIEDVRKGVQSTNPTVRAAAIQLVGTMSMYMGNALMMFFDSEKPALKSQIQVEFDKNVGEKPPKPVRGVQRSSGGATSSSPDNEDDDGGAAGEEEPINMADLLPRVDIAPQITEALLKEMSDKDWKTRNEGLTKLQAIISEARLIKPSIGDLAPALAHRLVDSNAKIAQTTLAICEQLATAMGAGCRNHVRTLFPGFLHALGDNKSFVRAAALNCINSFGEKGGYKEFFESEMIADALKGGSPALKTELWAWLADKLPGLPPKSVSKEDLHSMVPHLYAHICDRNAEVRKNANEAVLGIMIHLGFDALNRALDKQKPASKKIYMRL
;
A
#
# COMPACT_ATOMS: atom_id res chain seq x y z
N MET A 1 -32.62 -48.53 44.27
CA MET A 1 -33.38 -47.25 44.36
C MET A 1 -32.47 -46.07 44.69
N ALA A 2 -31.62 -46.11 45.73
CA ALA A 2 -30.79 -44.96 46.12
C ALA A 2 -29.60 -44.64 45.19
N GLU A 3 -29.00 -45.63 44.52
CA GLU A 3 -27.77 -45.45 43.73
C GLU A 3 -27.99 -44.74 42.37
N ASP A 4 -29.20 -44.78 41.82
CA ASP A 4 -29.48 -44.38 40.42
C ASP A 4 -29.63 -42.85 40.23
N THR A 5 -29.25 -42.05 41.24
CA THR A 5 -29.28 -40.58 41.25
C THR A 5 -28.06 -39.89 41.87
N GLU A 6 -27.07 -40.63 42.42
CA GLU A 6 -25.94 -40.03 43.14
C GLU A 6 -25.11 -39.05 42.29
N TYR A 7 -25.03 -39.28 40.98
CA TYR A 7 -24.35 -38.40 40.03
C TYR A 7 -24.89 -36.97 39.99
N LYS A 8 -26.12 -36.71 40.45
CA LYS A 8 -26.68 -35.35 40.56
C LYS A 8 -25.94 -34.48 41.60
N LYS A 9 -25.13 -35.08 42.48
CA LYS A 9 -24.23 -34.38 43.42
C LYS A 9 -22.94 -33.87 42.77
N LEU A 10 -22.61 -34.34 41.56
CA LEU A 10 -21.37 -33.99 40.87
C LEU A 10 -21.50 -32.66 40.10
N PRO A 11 -20.39 -31.94 39.84
CA PRO A 11 -20.34 -30.84 38.88
C PRO A 11 -20.90 -31.24 37.51
N VAL A 12 -21.39 -30.26 36.75
CA VAL A 12 -22.05 -30.50 35.45
C VAL A 12 -21.03 -30.99 34.43
N GLU A 13 -19.84 -30.41 34.44
CA GLU A 13 -18.67 -30.79 33.64
C GLU A 13 -18.22 -32.25 33.88
N GLU A 14 -18.32 -32.74 35.12
CA GLU A 14 -18.03 -34.14 35.47
C GLU A 14 -19.16 -35.07 35.02
N ARG A 15 -20.43 -34.67 35.23
CA ARG A 15 -21.60 -35.38 34.70
C ARG A 15 -21.51 -35.58 33.19
N CYS A 16 -21.11 -34.55 32.43
CA CYS A 16 -20.90 -34.61 30.98
C CYS A 16 -19.89 -35.67 30.51
N VAL A 17 -18.97 -36.15 31.35
CA VAL A 17 -17.99 -37.20 31.00
C VAL A 17 -18.17 -38.50 31.80
N HIS A 18 -19.22 -38.59 32.62
CA HIS A 18 -19.43 -39.70 33.53
C HIS A 18 -19.70 -41.03 32.81
N LYS A 19 -19.29 -42.16 33.43
CA LYS A 19 -19.39 -43.51 32.85
C LYS A 19 -20.84 -43.91 32.53
N LEU A 20 -21.78 -43.60 33.43
CA LEU A 20 -23.21 -43.85 33.25
C LEU A 20 -23.82 -42.85 32.26
N TRP A 21 -24.42 -43.35 31.17
CA TRP A 21 -25.01 -42.49 30.13
C TRP A 21 -26.18 -41.61 30.63
N LYS A 22 -26.97 -42.07 31.62
CA LYS A 22 -28.01 -41.25 32.27
C LYS A 22 -27.43 -39.97 32.88
N ALA A 23 -26.25 -40.06 33.50
CA ALA A 23 -25.56 -38.93 34.09
C ALA A 23 -25.01 -37.96 33.03
N ARG A 24 -24.63 -38.47 31.84
CA ARG A 24 -24.25 -37.60 30.71
C ARG A 24 -25.44 -36.87 30.10
N VAL A 25 -26.59 -37.54 29.98
CA VAL A 25 -27.86 -36.88 29.60
C VAL A 25 -28.18 -35.74 30.56
N ASP A 26 -28.20 -36.04 31.88
CA ASP A 26 -28.39 -35.04 32.94
C ASP A 26 -27.38 -33.88 32.85
N GLY A 27 -26.09 -34.19 32.66
CA GLY A 27 -25.04 -33.19 32.47
C GLY A 27 -25.22 -32.32 31.23
N TYR A 28 -25.57 -32.90 30.08
CA TYR A 28 -25.80 -32.15 28.84
C TYR A 28 -27.07 -31.28 28.93
N GLU A 29 -28.13 -31.75 29.61
CA GLU A 29 -29.36 -30.97 29.79
C GLU A 29 -29.16 -29.80 30.76
N GLU A 30 -28.42 -29.96 31.87
CA GLU A 30 -28.05 -28.84 32.74
C GLU A 30 -27.04 -27.90 32.07
N ALA A 31 -26.06 -28.41 31.32
CA ALA A 31 -25.16 -27.56 30.52
C ALA A 31 -25.93 -26.71 29.50
N ALA A 32 -26.92 -27.30 28.83
CA ALA A 32 -27.80 -26.58 27.91
C ALA A 32 -28.70 -25.53 28.61
N LYS A 33 -28.95 -25.61 29.92
CA LYS A 33 -29.58 -24.51 30.67
C LYS A 33 -28.58 -23.39 30.95
N ILE A 34 -27.41 -23.74 31.50
CA ILE A 34 -26.31 -22.80 31.76
C ILE A 34 -25.98 -21.98 30.50
N PHE A 35 -25.91 -22.62 29.33
CA PHE A 35 -25.63 -21.93 28.07
C PHE A 35 -26.73 -20.96 27.60
N ARG A 36 -27.96 -21.06 28.12
CA ARG A 36 -29.06 -20.10 27.86
C ARG A 36 -29.18 -19.02 28.93
N GLU A 37 -28.55 -19.22 30.10
CA GLU A 37 -28.55 -18.30 31.24
C GLU A 37 -27.26 -17.44 31.28
N LEU A 38 -26.38 -17.58 30.28
CA LEU A 38 -25.11 -16.84 30.15
C LEU A 38 -25.21 -15.70 29.12
N ASP A 39 -25.62 -14.51 29.59
CA ASP A 39 -25.72 -13.29 28.78
C ASP A 39 -24.38 -12.77 28.22
N ASP A 40 -23.23 -13.18 28.80
CA ASP A 40 -21.89 -12.79 28.32
C ASP A 40 -21.22 -13.92 27.53
N GLU A 41 -21.06 -13.72 26.22
CA GLU A 41 -20.33 -14.62 25.31
C GLU A 41 -18.87 -14.90 25.74
N LYS A 42 -18.29 -14.05 26.61
CA LYS A 42 -16.91 -14.13 27.11
C LYS A 42 -16.81 -14.65 28.56
N SER A 43 -17.94 -15.06 29.16
CA SER A 43 -17.97 -15.61 30.51
C SER A 43 -16.95 -16.74 30.71
N PRO A 44 -16.21 -16.79 31.84
CA PRO A 44 -15.25 -17.85 32.11
C PRO A 44 -15.89 -19.25 32.17
N GLU A 45 -17.19 -19.35 32.43
CA GLU A 45 -17.95 -20.60 32.46
C GLU A 45 -17.87 -21.36 31.13
N TRP A 46 -17.90 -20.66 29.99
CA TRP A 46 -17.72 -21.28 28.66
C TRP A 46 -16.42 -22.09 28.55
N SER A 47 -15.36 -21.69 29.26
CA SER A 47 -14.06 -22.37 29.24
C SER A 47 -14.10 -23.77 29.85
N LYS A 48 -15.01 -24.03 30.81
CA LYS A 48 -15.21 -25.36 31.42
C LYS A 48 -15.73 -26.37 30.41
N PHE A 49 -16.60 -25.92 29.50
CA PHE A 49 -17.31 -26.78 28.55
C PHE A 49 -16.67 -26.84 27.16
N ALA A 50 -15.90 -25.84 26.74
CA ALA A 50 -15.28 -25.78 25.41
C ALA A 50 -14.49 -27.07 25.04
N GLY A 51 -13.70 -27.61 25.98
CA GLY A 51 -12.96 -28.86 25.77
C GLY A 51 -13.82 -30.14 25.83
N LEU A 52 -15.09 -30.02 26.22
CA LEU A 52 -16.06 -31.12 26.35
C LEU A 52 -17.01 -31.22 25.16
N ILE A 53 -17.34 -30.13 24.45
CA ILE A 53 -18.32 -30.10 23.35
C ILE A 53 -18.10 -31.23 22.34
N LYS A 54 -16.85 -31.47 21.93
CA LYS A 54 -16.53 -32.57 20.99
C LYS A 54 -16.89 -33.95 21.51
N LYS A 55 -16.79 -34.20 22.83
CA LYS A 55 -17.22 -35.45 23.47
C LYS A 55 -18.75 -35.60 23.47
N MET A 56 -19.47 -34.49 23.66
CA MET A 56 -20.94 -34.45 23.63
C MET A 56 -21.47 -34.85 22.24
N VAL A 57 -20.86 -34.29 21.19
CA VAL A 57 -21.21 -34.53 19.78
C VAL A 57 -20.95 -35.98 19.34
N VAL A 58 -19.89 -36.63 19.87
CA VAL A 58 -19.49 -37.99 19.47
C VAL A 58 -19.87 -39.08 20.48
N ASP A 59 -20.82 -38.83 21.38
CA ASP A 59 -21.22 -39.77 22.43
C ASP A 59 -21.62 -41.16 21.88
N SER A 60 -21.29 -42.20 22.63
CA SER A 60 -21.62 -43.60 22.32
C SER A 60 -23.12 -43.94 22.46
N ASN A 61 -23.88 -43.17 23.25
CA ASN A 61 -25.30 -43.43 23.50
C ASN A 61 -26.17 -42.47 22.69
N ALA A 62 -27.09 -42.99 21.88
CA ALA A 62 -27.87 -42.21 20.92
C ALA A 62 -28.92 -41.26 21.53
N LEU A 63 -29.17 -41.27 22.85
CA LEU A 63 -29.97 -40.24 23.54
C LEU A 63 -29.06 -39.18 24.17
N ALA A 64 -27.94 -39.60 24.75
CA ALA A 64 -26.89 -38.69 25.22
C ALA A 64 -26.33 -37.86 24.04
N GLN A 65 -26.10 -38.45 22.87
CA GLN A 65 -25.62 -37.75 21.68
C GLN A 65 -26.60 -36.67 21.18
N GLU A 66 -27.90 -36.92 21.22
CA GLU A 66 -28.92 -35.91 20.84
C GLU A 66 -28.93 -34.73 21.82
N LYS A 67 -28.83 -35.01 23.13
CA LYS A 67 -28.70 -33.95 24.15
C LYS A 67 -27.37 -33.22 24.10
N GLY A 68 -26.30 -33.92 23.73
CA GLY A 68 -24.99 -33.34 23.48
C GLY A 68 -24.97 -32.42 22.26
N LEU A 69 -25.75 -32.74 21.21
CA LEU A 69 -25.96 -31.87 20.04
C LEU A 69 -26.87 -30.68 20.36
N GLU A 70 -27.93 -30.84 21.16
CA GLU A 70 -28.74 -29.73 21.69
C GLU A 70 -27.86 -28.74 22.48
N ALA A 71 -27.01 -29.24 23.38
CA ALA A 71 -26.06 -28.41 24.14
C ALA A 71 -24.99 -27.76 23.25
N ALA A 72 -24.45 -28.51 22.27
CA ALA A 72 -23.43 -27.99 21.36
C ALA A 72 -23.95 -26.85 20.46
N LEU A 73 -25.21 -26.89 20.02
CA LEU A 73 -25.81 -25.83 19.21
C LEU A 73 -25.86 -24.50 19.96
N ILE A 74 -26.38 -24.52 21.19
CA ILE A 74 -26.49 -23.33 22.06
C ILE A 74 -25.09 -22.79 22.42
N PHE A 75 -24.10 -23.68 22.62
CA PHE A 75 -22.71 -23.28 22.82
C PHE A 75 -22.12 -22.57 21.58
N VAL A 76 -22.43 -23.04 20.37
CA VAL A 76 -21.90 -22.44 19.12
C VAL A 76 -22.56 -21.08 18.81
N GLU A 77 -23.83 -20.94 19.14
CA GLU A 77 -24.62 -19.71 19.02
C GLU A 77 -24.14 -18.57 19.96
N ASN A 78 -23.86 -18.92 21.22
CA ASN A 78 -23.70 -17.95 22.31
C ASN A 78 -22.26 -17.85 22.88
N SER A 79 -21.34 -18.76 22.56
CA SER A 79 -19.97 -18.71 23.12
C SER A 79 -18.96 -18.05 22.19
N GLY A 80 -18.25 -17.03 22.69
CA GLY A 80 -17.07 -16.44 22.05
C GLY A 80 -15.87 -17.41 21.93
N LEU A 81 -15.96 -18.62 22.49
CA LEU A 81 -14.98 -19.69 22.31
C LEU A 81 -15.34 -20.66 21.16
N ALA A 82 -16.58 -20.63 20.65
CA ALA A 82 -17.07 -21.55 19.61
C ALA A 82 -16.18 -21.59 18.36
N GLY A 83 -15.66 -20.44 17.91
CA GLY A 83 -14.74 -20.36 16.78
C GLY A 83 -13.46 -21.21 16.91
N ARG A 84 -13.14 -21.74 18.10
CA ARG A 84 -12.01 -22.65 18.36
C ARG A 84 -12.40 -24.14 18.33
N THR A 85 -13.69 -24.48 18.47
CA THR A 85 -14.17 -25.87 18.51
C THR A 85 -14.58 -26.40 17.13
N VAL A 86 -14.66 -25.56 16.10
CA VAL A 86 -15.19 -25.90 14.77
C VAL A 86 -14.58 -27.17 14.17
N GLY A 87 -13.25 -27.30 14.11
CA GLY A 87 -12.60 -28.48 13.50
C GLY A 87 -12.95 -29.78 14.24
N ASP A 88 -12.62 -29.85 15.53
CA ASP A 88 -12.91 -30.99 16.42
C ASP A 88 -14.41 -31.42 16.37
N VAL A 89 -15.33 -30.46 16.27
CA VAL A 89 -16.78 -30.71 16.22
C VAL A 89 -17.24 -31.13 14.82
N MET A 90 -16.77 -30.47 13.75
CA MET A 90 -17.14 -30.81 12.38
C MET A 90 -16.61 -32.19 11.97
N THR A 91 -15.38 -32.54 12.33
CA THR A 91 -14.85 -33.90 12.15
C THR A 91 -15.74 -34.93 12.87
N GLY A 92 -16.20 -34.62 14.09
CA GLY A 92 -17.13 -35.46 14.84
C GLY A 92 -18.51 -35.60 14.18
N ILE A 93 -19.05 -34.50 13.65
CA ILE A 93 -20.33 -34.46 12.91
C ILE A 93 -20.26 -35.32 11.65
N VAL A 94 -19.22 -35.14 10.82
CA VAL A 94 -19.02 -35.90 9.58
C VAL A 94 -18.86 -37.40 9.87
N GLN A 95 -18.14 -37.76 10.93
CA GLN A 95 -17.89 -39.17 11.28
C GLN A 95 -19.07 -39.90 11.93
N LYS A 96 -19.94 -39.21 12.71
CA LYS A 96 -20.99 -39.88 13.52
C LYS A 96 -22.41 -39.32 13.41
N CYS A 97 -22.60 -38.05 13.06
CA CYS A 97 -23.89 -37.38 13.24
C CYS A 97 -24.63 -37.15 11.91
N ILE A 98 -23.93 -36.68 10.88
CA ILE A 98 -24.52 -36.21 9.62
C ILE A 98 -25.25 -37.32 8.84
N ALA A 99 -24.81 -38.58 9.02
CA ALA A 99 -25.41 -39.78 8.44
C ALA A 99 -26.10 -40.69 9.48
N ALA A 100 -26.44 -40.16 10.66
CA ALA A 100 -27.06 -40.95 11.74
C ALA A 100 -28.44 -41.53 11.34
N PRO A 101 -28.84 -42.69 11.90
CA PRO A 101 -30.11 -43.32 11.57
C PRO A 101 -31.33 -42.55 12.09
N LYS A 102 -31.18 -41.79 13.18
CA LYS A 102 -32.23 -40.90 13.71
C LYS A 102 -32.27 -39.58 12.93
N THR A 103 -33.46 -39.11 12.57
CA THR A 103 -33.64 -37.82 11.87
C THR A 103 -33.14 -36.64 12.68
N LYS A 104 -33.58 -36.51 13.94
CA LYS A 104 -33.22 -35.41 14.85
C LYS A 104 -31.71 -35.26 15.08
N THR A 105 -30.97 -36.36 15.17
CA THR A 105 -29.50 -36.33 15.28
C THR A 105 -28.85 -35.70 14.05
N LYS A 106 -29.35 -36.00 12.84
CA LYS A 106 -28.85 -35.38 11.59
C LYS A 106 -29.22 -33.90 11.53
N GLU A 107 -30.49 -33.56 11.77
CA GLU A 107 -31.02 -32.20 11.75
C GLU A 107 -30.21 -31.27 12.67
N LEU A 108 -30.02 -31.66 13.94
CA LEU A 108 -29.18 -30.91 14.88
C LEU A 108 -27.73 -30.79 14.40
N SER A 109 -27.15 -31.85 13.83
CA SER A 109 -25.77 -31.80 13.35
C SER A 109 -25.56 -30.89 12.13
N VAL A 110 -26.57 -30.78 11.26
CA VAL A 110 -26.57 -29.81 10.15
C VAL A 110 -26.76 -28.39 10.69
N GLN A 111 -27.67 -28.17 11.63
CA GLN A 111 -27.83 -26.84 12.25
C GLN A 111 -26.56 -26.38 12.99
N VAL A 112 -25.84 -27.27 13.69
CA VAL A 112 -24.53 -26.93 14.29
C VAL A 112 -23.50 -26.55 13.22
N ALA A 113 -23.46 -27.24 12.08
CA ALA A 113 -22.56 -26.91 10.97
C ALA A 113 -22.91 -25.55 10.34
N LEU A 114 -24.20 -25.24 10.16
CA LEU A 114 -24.67 -23.96 9.65
C LEU A 114 -24.42 -22.82 10.65
N MET A 115 -24.56 -23.07 11.96
CA MET A 115 -24.26 -22.06 12.98
C MET A 115 -22.77 -21.69 13.02
N TYR A 116 -21.87 -22.64 12.70
CA TYR A 116 -20.46 -22.34 12.45
C TYR A 116 -20.24 -21.47 11.20
N VAL A 117 -21.08 -21.57 10.17
CA VAL A 117 -21.08 -20.62 9.05
C VAL A 117 -21.50 -19.23 9.54
N GLU A 118 -22.59 -19.12 10.33
CA GLU A 118 -23.09 -17.85 10.87
C GLU A 118 -22.05 -17.09 11.71
N ILE A 119 -21.24 -17.79 12.51
CA ILE A 119 -20.13 -17.20 13.29
C ILE A 119 -18.80 -17.10 12.51
N GLU A 120 -18.86 -16.97 11.19
CA GLU A 120 -17.73 -16.70 10.28
C GLU A 120 -16.65 -17.80 10.28
N LYS A 121 -17.04 -19.08 10.35
CA LYS A 121 -16.14 -20.24 10.22
C LYS A 121 -16.44 -21.10 8.99
N GLN A 122 -17.05 -20.49 7.97
CA GLN A 122 -17.44 -21.11 6.70
C GLN A 122 -16.36 -21.97 6.05
N ASP A 123 -15.11 -21.49 5.99
CA ASP A 123 -14.02 -22.20 5.31
C ASP A 123 -13.70 -23.54 6.01
N ALA A 124 -13.66 -23.56 7.34
CA ALA A 124 -13.40 -24.78 8.11
C ALA A 124 -14.57 -25.78 8.05
N VAL A 125 -15.81 -25.28 7.99
CA VAL A 125 -17.01 -26.12 7.78
C VAL A 125 -16.98 -26.76 6.40
N VAL A 126 -16.71 -25.97 5.36
CA VAL A 126 -16.64 -26.44 3.97
C VAL A 126 -15.46 -27.39 3.76
N GLU A 127 -14.29 -27.15 4.36
CA GLU A 127 -13.14 -28.04 4.28
C GLU A 127 -13.44 -29.43 4.87
N GLU A 128 -14.06 -29.51 6.05
CA GLU A 128 -14.44 -30.78 6.68
C GLU A 128 -15.58 -31.50 5.93
N LEU A 129 -16.57 -30.76 5.40
CA LEU A 129 -17.61 -31.35 4.55
C LEU A 129 -17.02 -31.91 3.25
N ILE A 130 -16.06 -31.22 2.62
CA ILE A 130 -15.36 -31.71 1.42
C ILE A 130 -14.55 -32.97 1.71
N LYS A 131 -13.91 -33.10 2.88
CA LYS A 131 -13.29 -34.38 3.32
C LYS A 131 -14.34 -35.47 3.51
N GLY A 132 -15.51 -35.11 4.02
CA GLY A 132 -16.68 -36.00 4.10
C GLY A 132 -17.19 -36.52 2.76
N MET A 133 -17.03 -35.75 1.66
CA MET A 133 -17.35 -36.19 0.30
C MET A 133 -16.41 -37.29 -0.23
N GLU A 134 -15.28 -37.55 0.43
CA GLU A 134 -14.33 -38.62 0.08
C GLU A 134 -14.47 -39.87 0.98
N ALA A 135 -15.48 -39.90 1.84
CA ALA A 135 -15.71 -41.00 2.77
C ALA A 135 -16.09 -42.32 2.08
N LYS A 136 -15.55 -43.45 2.56
CA LYS A 136 -15.87 -44.81 2.05
C LYS A 136 -17.33 -45.25 2.25
N ASN A 137 -18.15 -44.45 2.94
CA ASN A 137 -19.56 -44.73 3.19
C ASN A 137 -20.41 -43.74 2.38
N PRO A 138 -21.16 -44.17 1.35
CA PRO A 138 -21.89 -43.26 0.47
C PRO A 138 -22.97 -42.44 1.22
N LYS A 139 -23.46 -42.91 2.36
CA LYS A 139 -24.40 -42.16 3.22
C LYS A 139 -23.75 -40.96 3.92
N ILE A 140 -22.43 -40.99 4.16
CA ILE A 140 -21.68 -39.84 4.66
C ILE A 140 -21.44 -38.88 3.51
N VAL A 141 -21.01 -39.39 2.34
CA VAL A 141 -20.78 -38.59 1.13
C VAL A 141 -22.04 -37.81 0.75
N SER A 142 -23.19 -38.49 0.56
CA SER A 142 -24.44 -37.85 0.16
C SER A 142 -24.91 -36.80 1.19
N ALA A 143 -24.76 -37.09 2.49
CA ALA A 143 -25.14 -36.15 3.54
C ALA A 143 -24.20 -34.92 3.64
N CYS A 144 -22.91 -35.08 3.36
CA CYS A 144 -21.96 -33.96 3.28
C CYS A 144 -22.21 -33.10 2.04
N VAL A 145 -22.55 -33.70 0.89
CA VAL A 145 -22.99 -32.97 -0.30
C VAL A 145 -24.27 -32.18 0.00
N ALA A 146 -25.31 -32.83 0.52
CA ALA A 146 -26.59 -32.18 0.86
C ALA A 146 -26.42 -31.00 1.84
N ALA A 147 -25.61 -31.16 2.89
CA ALA A 147 -25.31 -30.08 3.84
C ALA A 147 -24.53 -28.92 3.19
N THR A 148 -23.65 -29.21 2.23
CA THR A 148 -22.91 -28.18 1.49
C THR A 148 -23.80 -27.45 0.48
N THR A 149 -24.70 -28.15 -0.20
CA THR A 149 -25.75 -27.56 -1.06
C THR A 149 -26.66 -26.65 -0.25
N LEU A 150 -27.06 -27.07 0.96
CA LEU A 150 -27.87 -26.25 1.86
C LEU A 150 -27.12 -25.00 2.33
N ALA A 151 -25.86 -25.12 2.74
CA ALA A 151 -25.04 -23.96 3.12
C ALA A 151 -24.86 -22.97 1.94
N LEU A 152 -24.64 -23.48 0.72
CA LEU A 152 -24.56 -22.64 -0.48
C LEU A 152 -25.89 -21.95 -0.80
N ARG A 153 -27.03 -22.64 -0.63
CA ARG A 153 -28.37 -22.07 -0.80
C ARG A 153 -28.67 -20.98 0.24
N GLU A 154 -28.36 -21.23 1.50
CA GLU A 154 -28.69 -20.33 2.60
C GLU A 154 -27.79 -19.09 2.63
N PHE A 155 -26.49 -19.22 2.43
CA PHE A 155 -25.50 -18.12 2.58
C PHE A 155 -24.94 -17.55 1.27
N GLY A 156 -25.16 -18.24 0.15
CA GLY A 156 -24.72 -17.81 -1.18
C GLY A 156 -23.22 -17.93 -1.47
N HIS A 157 -22.88 -17.80 -2.76
CA HIS A 157 -21.54 -18.04 -3.29
C HIS A 157 -20.43 -17.11 -2.73
N LYS A 158 -20.81 -15.96 -2.16
CA LYS A 158 -19.88 -15.01 -1.53
C LYS A 158 -19.43 -15.43 -0.14
N VAL A 159 -20.14 -16.36 0.50
CA VAL A 159 -19.77 -17.00 1.77
C VAL A 159 -19.28 -18.41 1.53
N VAL A 160 -20.02 -19.21 0.75
CA VAL A 160 -19.67 -20.59 0.41
C VAL A 160 -18.99 -20.63 -0.95
N GLY A 161 -17.66 -20.64 -0.94
CA GLY A 161 -16.84 -20.62 -2.16
C GLY A 161 -17.14 -21.82 -3.08
N VAL A 162 -17.66 -21.55 -4.28
CA VAL A 162 -18.08 -22.61 -5.22
C VAL A 162 -16.92 -23.35 -5.90
N LYS A 163 -15.73 -22.74 -6.01
CA LYS A 163 -14.62 -23.28 -6.80
C LYS A 163 -14.07 -24.63 -6.29
N PRO A 164 -13.89 -24.87 -4.97
CA PRO A 164 -13.61 -26.21 -4.43
C PRO A 164 -14.71 -27.24 -4.73
N LEU A 165 -15.97 -26.81 -4.73
CA LEU A 165 -17.15 -27.67 -4.92
C LEU A 165 -17.28 -28.15 -6.37
N ILE A 166 -17.07 -27.25 -7.34
CA ILE A 166 -16.99 -27.57 -8.77
C ILE A 166 -15.99 -28.71 -9.03
N LYS A 167 -14.83 -28.69 -8.36
CA LYS A 167 -13.80 -29.74 -8.48
C LYS A 167 -14.21 -31.11 -7.91
N LYS A 168 -15.31 -31.21 -7.15
CA LYS A 168 -15.89 -32.48 -6.66
C LYS A 168 -17.08 -32.97 -7.49
N LEU A 169 -17.66 -32.16 -8.37
CA LEU A 169 -18.85 -32.54 -9.15
C LEU A 169 -18.63 -33.75 -10.06
N ALA A 170 -17.48 -33.81 -10.75
CA ALA A 170 -17.16 -34.92 -11.66
C ALA A 170 -17.09 -36.29 -10.96
N PRO A 171 -16.34 -36.48 -9.85
CA PRO A 171 -16.36 -37.75 -9.13
C PRO A 171 -17.73 -38.04 -8.47
N LEU A 172 -18.42 -37.04 -7.90
CA LEU A 172 -19.73 -37.25 -7.26
C LEU A 172 -20.80 -37.76 -8.24
N MET A 173 -20.92 -37.16 -9.42
CA MET A 173 -21.85 -37.64 -10.45
C MET A 173 -21.41 -38.94 -11.14
N SER A 174 -20.15 -39.37 -10.92
CA SER A 174 -19.61 -40.65 -11.41
C SER A 174 -19.58 -41.75 -10.34
N ASP A 175 -20.08 -41.49 -9.12
CA ASP A 175 -20.08 -42.48 -8.04
C ASP A 175 -20.98 -43.69 -8.37
N ARG A 176 -20.78 -44.81 -7.67
CA ARG A 176 -21.57 -46.03 -7.85
C ARG A 176 -22.92 -45.97 -7.14
N ASP A 177 -23.02 -45.28 -6.01
CA ASP A 177 -24.27 -45.09 -5.27
C ASP A 177 -25.19 -44.09 -5.98
N LYS A 178 -26.51 -44.35 -5.98
CA LYS A 178 -27.48 -43.47 -6.64
C LYS A 178 -27.64 -42.15 -5.89
N ALA A 179 -27.73 -42.17 -4.56
CA ALA A 179 -27.96 -40.98 -3.76
C ALA A 179 -26.77 -40.00 -3.84
N VAL A 180 -25.54 -40.51 -3.91
CA VAL A 180 -24.34 -39.67 -4.14
C VAL A 180 -24.41 -38.95 -5.48
N ARG A 181 -24.83 -39.62 -6.56
CA ARG A 181 -25.02 -38.99 -7.88
C ARG A 181 -26.18 -37.99 -7.89
N ASP A 182 -27.30 -38.32 -7.24
CA ASP A 182 -28.49 -37.46 -7.16
C ASP A 182 -28.16 -36.15 -6.41
N GLU A 183 -27.50 -36.23 -5.25
CA GLU A 183 -27.03 -35.06 -4.49
C GLU A 183 -25.95 -34.27 -5.25
N GLY A 184 -25.04 -34.97 -5.96
CA GLY A 184 -24.05 -34.35 -6.83
C GLY A 184 -24.67 -33.51 -7.96
N LYS A 185 -25.82 -33.93 -8.49
CA LYS A 185 -26.62 -33.11 -9.42
C LYS A 185 -27.24 -31.90 -8.72
N GLN A 186 -27.83 -32.07 -7.54
CA GLN A 186 -28.41 -30.95 -6.78
C GLN A 186 -27.37 -29.86 -6.44
N LEU A 187 -26.15 -30.28 -6.08
CA LEU A 187 -25.04 -29.34 -5.87
C LEU A 187 -24.65 -28.60 -7.16
N ALA A 188 -24.60 -29.29 -8.31
CA ALA A 188 -24.33 -28.64 -9.60
C ALA A 188 -25.42 -27.63 -9.99
N VAL A 189 -26.69 -27.94 -9.70
CA VAL A 189 -27.85 -27.08 -9.94
C VAL A 189 -27.82 -25.84 -9.05
N GLU A 190 -27.55 -25.96 -7.74
CA GLU A 190 -27.44 -24.79 -6.86
C GLU A 190 -26.22 -23.91 -7.21
N ILE A 191 -25.08 -24.50 -7.60
CA ILE A 191 -23.92 -23.74 -8.09
C ILE A 191 -24.29 -22.97 -9.36
N PHE A 192 -24.99 -23.60 -10.33
CA PHE A 192 -25.47 -22.90 -11.53
C PHE A 192 -26.43 -21.76 -11.17
N ARG A 193 -27.35 -21.96 -10.23
CA ARG A 193 -28.28 -20.94 -9.73
C ARG A 193 -27.53 -19.67 -9.29
N TRP A 194 -26.37 -19.82 -8.65
CA TRP A 194 -25.55 -18.70 -8.15
C TRP A 194 -24.57 -18.07 -9.14
N ILE A 195 -24.01 -18.82 -10.11
CA ILE A 195 -22.96 -18.33 -11.02
C ILE A 195 -23.34 -18.34 -12.51
N GLY A 196 -24.55 -18.81 -12.82
CA GLY A 196 -25.14 -18.82 -14.16
C GLY A 196 -24.26 -19.46 -15.24
N ALA A 197 -24.19 -18.81 -16.39
CA ALA A 197 -23.51 -19.32 -17.59
C ALA A 197 -22.02 -19.63 -17.38
N ALA A 198 -21.34 -18.99 -16.42
CA ALA A 198 -19.93 -19.25 -16.10
C ALA A 198 -19.67 -20.72 -15.69
N MET A 199 -20.69 -21.39 -15.13
CA MET A 199 -20.66 -22.81 -14.77
C MET A 199 -20.49 -23.74 -15.99
N LYS A 200 -21.11 -23.42 -17.14
CA LYS A 200 -21.15 -24.32 -18.31
C LYS A 200 -19.75 -24.62 -18.85
N ALA A 201 -18.83 -23.67 -18.79
CA ALA A 201 -17.42 -23.88 -19.15
C ALA A 201 -16.72 -24.89 -18.21
N GLN A 202 -16.97 -24.78 -16.91
CA GLN A 202 -16.30 -25.56 -15.87
C GLN A 202 -16.72 -27.04 -15.85
N ILE A 203 -17.95 -27.35 -16.28
CA ILE A 203 -18.48 -28.72 -16.33
C ILE A 203 -18.29 -29.42 -17.68
N SER A 204 -17.72 -28.75 -18.68
CA SER A 204 -17.62 -29.22 -20.07
C SER A 204 -16.89 -30.57 -20.26
N THR A 205 -16.15 -31.04 -19.26
CA THR A 205 -15.47 -32.35 -19.24
C THR A 205 -16.35 -33.52 -18.77
N LEU A 206 -17.61 -33.29 -18.39
CA LEU A 206 -18.55 -34.33 -17.97
C LEU A 206 -19.07 -35.17 -19.17
N PRO A 207 -19.57 -36.40 -18.94
CA PRO A 207 -20.22 -37.19 -19.99
C PRO A 207 -21.40 -36.44 -20.61
N GLN A 208 -21.53 -36.48 -21.94
CA GLN A 208 -22.54 -35.70 -22.68
C GLN A 208 -24.00 -35.97 -22.28
N VAL A 209 -24.32 -37.18 -21.80
CA VAL A 209 -25.65 -37.48 -21.23
C VAL A 209 -25.89 -36.66 -19.96
N THR A 210 -24.92 -36.62 -19.04
CA THR A 210 -24.99 -35.86 -17.79
C THR A 210 -24.93 -34.35 -18.03
N LEU A 211 -24.19 -33.89 -19.04
CA LEU A 211 -24.24 -32.49 -19.48
C LEU A 211 -25.64 -32.11 -19.92
N LYS A 212 -26.27 -32.88 -20.82
CA LYS A 212 -27.62 -32.58 -21.26
C LYS A 212 -28.64 -32.61 -20.11
N GLU A 213 -28.57 -33.61 -19.23
CA GLU A 213 -29.42 -33.66 -18.03
C GLU A 213 -29.26 -32.42 -17.14
N LEU A 214 -28.05 -31.88 -17.00
CA LEU A 214 -27.81 -30.64 -16.26
C LEU A 214 -28.30 -29.41 -17.02
N GLU A 215 -28.11 -29.33 -18.34
CA GLU A 215 -28.61 -28.21 -19.15
C GLU A 215 -30.15 -28.16 -19.16
N ASP A 216 -30.83 -29.31 -19.21
CA ASP A 216 -32.29 -29.41 -19.12
C ASP A 216 -32.81 -28.95 -17.73
N GLU A 217 -32.03 -29.06 -16.64
CA GLU A 217 -32.35 -28.47 -15.33
C GLU A 217 -31.99 -26.98 -15.24
N PHE A 218 -30.81 -26.59 -15.73
CA PHE A 218 -30.32 -25.20 -15.73
C PHE A 218 -31.26 -24.27 -16.52
N ASP A 219 -31.83 -24.75 -17.62
CA ASP A 219 -32.76 -23.99 -18.44
C ASP A 219 -34.10 -23.70 -17.72
N LYS A 220 -34.47 -24.44 -16.68
CA LYS A 220 -35.63 -24.16 -15.80
C LYS A 220 -35.36 -23.02 -14.82
N LEU A 221 -34.10 -22.71 -14.53
CA LEU A 221 -33.66 -21.66 -13.59
C LEU A 221 -33.36 -20.32 -14.28
N LYS A 222 -33.54 -20.22 -15.60
CA LYS A 222 -33.28 -18.99 -16.37
C LYS A 222 -34.20 -17.85 -15.94
N GLY A 223 -33.62 -16.85 -15.28
CA GLY A 223 -34.30 -15.64 -14.83
C GLY A 223 -34.73 -15.65 -13.36
N GLU A 224 -34.41 -16.69 -12.59
CA GLU A 224 -34.62 -16.68 -11.14
C GLU A 224 -33.60 -15.76 -10.44
N ARG A 225 -34.08 -14.79 -9.65
CA ARG A 225 -33.24 -13.94 -8.79
C ARG A 225 -32.98 -14.66 -7.47
N VAL A 226 -31.71 -14.93 -7.17
CA VAL A 226 -31.29 -15.68 -5.98
C VAL A 226 -30.76 -14.74 -4.91
N GLU A 227 -31.31 -14.83 -3.70
CA GLU A 227 -30.89 -14.06 -2.53
C GLU A 227 -30.66 -15.00 -1.33
N PRO A 228 -29.67 -14.73 -0.45
CA PRO A 228 -29.40 -15.58 0.70
C PRO A 228 -30.57 -15.57 1.69
N SER A 229 -30.94 -16.75 2.21
CA SER A 229 -31.94 -16.88 3.29
C SER A 229 -31.33 -16.82 4.69
N ARG A 230 -30.01 -16.89 4.81
CA ARG A 230 -29.25 -16.63 6.04
C ARG A 230 -28.06 -15.73 5.76
N TYR A 231 -27.65 -14.99 6.79
CA TYR A 231 -26.58 -14.00 6.74
C TYR A 231 -25.59 -14.25 7.88
N LEU A 232 -24.32 -13.88 7.71
CA LEU A 232 -23.33 -13.97 8.79
C LEU A 232 -23.75 -13.08 9.98
N LYS A 233 -23.38 -13.41 11.22
CA LYS A 233 -23.71 -12.60 12.43
C LYS A 233 -23.27 -11.14 12.26
N SER A 234 -22.12 -10.90 11.61
CA SER A 234 -21.59 -9.57 11.27
C SER A 234 -22.31 -8.82 10.12
N GLN A 235 -23.14 -9.53 9.34
CA GLN A 235 -24.03 -8.97 8.31
C GLN A 235 -25.42 -8.71 8.88
N GLN A 236 -25.96 -9.64 9.69
CA GLN A 236 -27.18 -9.45 10.48
C GLN A 236 -27.06 -8.19 11.36
N GLU A 237 -25.94 -8.01 12.06
CA GLU A 237 -25.64 -6.80 12.83
C GLU A 237 -25.65 -5.51 12.00
N LYS A 238 -25.28 -5.55 10.71
CA LYS A 238 -25.28 -4.38 9.82
C LYS A 238 -26.68 -4.10 9.30
N GLN A 239 -27.43 -5.13 8.91
CA GLN A 239 -28.84 -5.00 8.53
C GLN A 239 -29.69 -4.50 9.69
N ALA A 240 -29.50 -4.99 10.92
CA ALA A 240 -30.17 -4.48 12.11
C ALA A 240 -29.88 -2.98 12.35
N LYS A 241 -28.62 -2.55 12.23
CA LYS A 241 -28.22 -1.13 12.37
C LYS A 241 -28.73 -0.24 11.21
N ILE A 242 -29.14 -0.82 10.09
CA ILE A 242 -29.79 -0.13 8.96
C ILE A 242 -31.31 -0.10 9.17
N ALA A 243 -31.92 -1.17 9.68
CA ALA A 243 -33.33 -1.25 10.04
C ALA A 243 -33.69 -0.33 11.21
N ASP A 244 -32.86 -0.27 12.26
CA ASP A 244 -32.98 0.70 13.36
C ASP A 244 -32.88 2.16 12.88
N ALA A 245 -32.21 2.41 11.75
CA ALA A 245 -32.16 3.73 11.13
C ALA A 245 -33.39 4.00 10.25
N ALA A 246 -33.87 3.00 9.50
CA ALA A 246 -35.09 3.10 8.68
C ALA A 246 -36.36 3.28 9.53
N ALA A 247 -36.45 2.60 10.69
CA ALA A 247 -37.56 2.72 11.62
C ALA A 247 -37.72 4.11 12.28
N ILE A 248 -36.81 5.05 12.00
CA ILE A 248 -36.88 6.46 12.40
C ILE A 248 -37.46 7.35 11.28
N GLU A 249 -37.46 6.89 10.02
CA GLU A 249 -37.92 7.64 8.83
C GLU A 249 -39.09 6.94 8.09
N ASP A 250 -39.84 6.06 8.75
CA ASP A 250 -40.87 5.21 8.12
C ASP A 250 -42.18 5.98 7.80
N ALA A 251 -42.10 6.91 6.84
CA ALA A 251 -43.24 7.56 6.21
C ALA A 251 -42.90 7.99 4.75
N TYR A 252 -43.46 7.24 3.80
CA TYR A 252 -43.52 7.44 2.34
C TYR A 252 -42.40 6.83 1.46
N ASN A 253 -42.88 6.01 0.50
CA ASN A 253 -42.21 5.38 -0.64
C ASN A 253 -41.27 4.18 -0.35
N GLU A 254 -41.91 3.02 -0.11
CA GLU A 254 -41.45 1.78 -0.72
C GLU A 254 -41.51 1.88 -2.26
N GLU A 255 -40.40 1.64 -2.97
CA GLU A 255 -40.35 0.91 -4.26
C GLU A 255 -38.89 0.68 -4.71
N ASP A 256 -38.61 -0.54 -5.19
CA ASP A 256 -37.42 -1.02 -5.92
C ASP A 256 -35.99 -0.64 -5.45
N GLY A 257 -35.54 -1.33 -4.40
CA GLY A 257 -34.12 -1.51 -4.09
C GLY A 257 -33.44 -2.57 -4.98
N GLU A 258 -33.08 -2.23 -6.23
CA GLU A 258 -32.28 -3.13 -7.08
C GLU A 258 -30.80 -3.21 -6.65
N ALA A 259 -30.51 -4.09 -5.69
CA ALA A 259 -29.16 -4.56 -5.36
C ALA A 259 -28.59 -5.46 -6.48
N GLY A 260 -28.34 -4.87 -7.66
CA GLY A 260 -27.98 -5.61 -8.87
C GLY A 260 -26.69 -6.42 -8.75
N VAL A 261 -26.82 -7.75 -8.90
CA VAL A 261 -25.75 -8.75 -8.81
C VAL A 261 -24.53 -8.37 -9.67
N GLU A 262 -23.33 -8.64 -9.14
CA GLU A 262 -22.08 -8.63 -9.91
C GLU A 262 -21.96 -9.95 -10.68
N GLU A 263 -21.97 -9.89 -12.02
CA GLU A 263 -21.62 -11.06 -12.83
C GLU A 263 -20.16 -11.46 -12.54
N ILE A 264 -19.96 -12.69 -12.10
CA ILE A 264 -18.62 -13.26 -11.91
C ILE A 264 -17.99 -13.44 -13.28
N ASP A 265 -16.85 -12.79 -13.53
CA ASP A 265 -16.07 -13.01 -14.74
C ASP A 265 -15.67 -14.50 -14.81
N PRO A 266 -16.03 -15.24 -15.89
CA PRO A 266 -15.62 -16.63 -16.07
C PRO A 266 -14.10 -16.85 -15.95
N MET A 267 -13.30 -15.81 -16.20
CA MET A 267 -11.86 -15.80 -16.01
C MET A 267 -11.45 -15.99 -14.54
N ASP A 268 -12.20 -15.50 -13.56
CA ASP A 268 -11.83 -15.61 -12.14
C ASP A 268 -11.92 -17.06 -11.62
N LEU A 269 -12.85 -17.84 -12.15
CA LEU A 269 -13.02 -19.26 -11.83
C LEU A 269 -11.84 -20.12 -12.32
N LEU A 270 -11.20 -19.76 -13.43
CA LEU A 270 -10.06 -20.52 -13.97
C LEU A 270 -8.83 -20.49 -13.04
N ASP A 271 -8.03 -21.55 -13.09
CA ASP A 271 -6.72 -21.61 -12.43
C ASP A 271 -5.65 -20.94 -13.33
N PRO A 272 -4.75 -20.10 -12.79
CA PRO A 272 -3.63 -19.53 -13.56
C PRO A 272 -2.67 -20.62 -14.03
N VAL A 273 -2.05 -20.39 -15.18
CA VAL A 273 -1.12 -21.35 -15.80
C VAL A 273 0.18 -20.66 -16.20
N ASP A 274 1.33 -21.19 -15.78
CA ASP A 274 2.60 -20.82 -16.39
C ASP A 274 2.70 -21.34 -17.84
N ILE A 275 3.05 -20.42 -18.74
CA ILE A 275 3.34 -20.69 -20.15
C ILE A 275 4.82 -20.47 -20.50
N LEU A 276 5.61 -19.88 -19.61
CA LEU A 276 7.03 -19.61 -19.82
C LEU A 276 7.83 -20.92 -19.76
N SER A 277 7.56 -21.82 -18.82
CA SER A 277 8.14 -23.18 -18.81
C SER A 277 7.68 -24.07 -19.96
N LYS A 278 6.55 -23.73 -20.61
CA LYS A 278 5.98 -24.46 -21.76
C LYS A 278 6.48 -23.94 -23.12
N MET A 279 7.24 -22.85 -23.12
CA MET A 279 7.75 -22.23 -24.35
C MET A 279 8.87 -23.08 -24.96
N PRO A 280 8.91 -23.29 -26.29
CA PRO A 280 10.02 -23.98 -26.94
C PRO A 280 11.36 -23.28 -26.68
N LYS A 281 12.43 -24.05 -26.44
CA LYS A 281 13.77 -23.50 -26.16
C LYS A 281 14.33 -22.68 -27.32
N ASP A 282 13.94 -23.02 -28.54
CA ASP A 282 14.31 -22.39 -29.82
C ASP A 282 13.34 -21.26 -30.24
N PHE A 283 12.36 -20.89 -29.41
CA PHE A 283 11.32 -19.90 -29.73
C PHE A 283 11.91 -18.55 -30.15
N TYR A 284 12.88 -18.04 -29.36
CA TYR A 284 13.52 -16.75 -29.62
C TYR A 284 14.45 -16.79 -30.83
N ASP A 285 15.24 -17.85 -31.00
CA ASP A 285 16.13 -18.05 -32.15
C ASP A 285 15.32 -18.04 -33.47
N LYS A 286 14.21 -18.78 -33.49
CA LYS A 286 13.25 -18.80 -34.60
C LYS A 286 12.56 -17.45 -34.86
N LEU A 287 12.50 -16.53 -33.89
CA LEU A 287 12.00 -15.16 -34.08
C LEU A 287 13.08 -14.20 -34.63
N GLU A 288 14.37 -14.47 -34.44
CA GLU A 288 15.46 -13.71 -35.07
C GLU A 288 15.72 -14.17 -36.52
N GLU A 289 15.28 -15.38 -36.88
CA GLU A 289 15.57 -16.02 -38.17
C GLU A 289 15.12 -15.22 -39.41
N LYS A 290 15.94 -15.26 -40.47
CA LYS A 290 15.69 -14.54 -41.72
C LYS A 290 14.49 -15.11 -42.48
N LYS A 291 14.30 -16.43 -42.42
CA LYS A 291 13.18 -17.13 -43.08
C LYS A 291 11.89 -16.86 -42.32
N TRP A 292 11.03 -16.00 -42.87
CA TRP A 292 9.81 -15.54 -42.21
C TRP A 292 8.83 -16.66 -41.79
N THR A 293 8.90 -17.86 -42.39
CA THR A 293 8.09 -19.00 -41.96
C THR A 293 8.49 -19.49 -40.56
N LEU A 294 9.78 -19.49 -40.21
CA LEU A 294 10.25 -19.89 -38.88
C LEU A 294 9.76 -18.91 -37.81
N ARG A 295 9.78 -17.62 -38.13
CA ARG A 295 9.17 -16.57 -37.28
C ARG A 295 7.66 -16.77 -37.14
N LYS A 296 6.97 -17.20 -38.20
CA LYS A 296 5.54 -17.57 -38.18
C LYS A 296 5.30 -18.76 -37.26
N GLU A 297 6.06 -19.84 -37.42
CA GLU A 297 5.96 -21.07 -36.64
C GLU A 297 6.11 -20.81 -35.13
N SER A 298 7.06 -19.95 -34.71
CA SER A 298 7.16 -19.50 -33.30
C SER A 298 5.90 -18.77 -32.83
N LEU A 299 5.36 -17.83 -33.63
CA LEU A 299 4.14 -17.11 -33.26
C LEU A 299 2.91 -18.02 -33.22
N GLU A 300 2.80 -19.03 -34.09
CA GLU A 300 1.71 -20.03 -34.04
C GLU A 300 1.75 -20.86 -32.75
N VAL A 301 2.94 -21.23 -32.27
CA VAL A 301 3.08 -21.95 -30.98
C VAL A 301 2.71 -21.06 -29.79
N LEU A 302 3.14 -19.79 -29.78
CA LEU A 302 2.78 -18.86 -28.70
C LEU A 302 1.29 -18.50 -28.73
N GLU A 303 0.71 -18.25 -29.89
CA GLU A 303 -0.73 -18.00 -30.07
C GLU A 303 -1.55 -19.19 -29.56
N LYS A 304 -1.12 -20.42 -29.85
CA LYS A 304 -1.77 -21.63 -29.32
C LYS A 304 -1.65 -21.71 -27.80
N LEU A 305 -0.45 -21.56 -27.22
CA LEU A 305 -0.26 -21.60 -25.75
C LEU A 305 -1.14 -20.57 -25.04
N LEU A 306 -1.26 -19.36 -25.59
CA LEU A 306 -2.11 -18.28 -25.07
C LEU A 306 -3.61 -18.51 -25.27
N THR A 307 -4.00 -19.36 -26.22
CA THR A 307 -5.41 -19.73 -26.48
C THR A 307 -5.84 -20.91 -25.62
N ASP A 308 -4.99 -21.94 -25.50
CA ASP A 308 -5.21 -23.12 -24.65
C ASP A 308 -5.15 -22.76 -23.15
N HIS A 309 -4.44 -21.68 -22.78
CA HIS A 309 -4.25 -21.21 -21.40
C HIS A 309 -4.59 -19.72 -21.27
N PRO A 310 -5.89 -19.35 -21.25
CA PRO A 310 -6.30 -17.95 -21.25
C PRO A 310 -5.92 -17.19 -19.98
N LYS A 311 -5.85 -17.84 -18.81
CA LYS A 311 -5.45 -17.20 -17.53
C LYS A 311 -4.00 -17.55 -17.18
N LEU A 312 -3.18 -16.53 -16.98
CA LEU A 312 -1.73 -16.70 -16.88
C LEU A 312 -1.22 -16.55 -15.44
N GLU A 313 -0.25 -17.40 -15.09
CA GLU A 313 0.48 -17.31 -13.83
C GLU A 313 1.42 -16.08 -13.82
N ASN A 314 1.82 -15.64 -12.63
CA ASN A 314 2.70 -14.48 -12.50
C ASN A 314 4.15 -14.84 -12.89
N GLY A 315 4.85 -13.96 -13.60
CA GLY A 315 6.20 -14.25 -14.08
C GLY A 315 6.82 -13.15 -14.95
N GLU A 316 8.06 -13.40 -15.39
CA GLU A 316 8.88 -12.44 -16.14
C GLU A 316 8.57 -12.44 -17.64
N TYR A 317 7.40 -11.93 -18.00
CA TYR A 317 6.96 -11.80 -19.39
C TYR A 317 7.67 -10.69 -20.18
N GLY A 318 8.54 -9.87 -19.55
CA GLY A 318 9.22 -8.74 -20.17
C GLY A 318 9.99 -9.09 -21.46
N THR A 319 10.63 -10.27 -21.50
CA THR A 319 11.33 -10.76 -22.70
C THR A 319 10.37 -11.12 -23.83
N VAL A 320 9.25 -11.78 -23.51
CA VAL A 320 8.19 -12.15 -24.48
C VAL A 320 7.54 -10.89 -25.05
N VAL A 321 7.17 -9.93 -24.19
CA VAL A 321 6.58 -8.65 -24.60
C VAL A 321 7.56 -7.85 -25.47
N SER A 322 8.84 -7.83 -25.11
CA SER A 322 9.88 -7.15 -25.90
C SER A 322 10.08 -7.79 -27.28
N ALA A 323 10.03 -9.12 -27.38
CA ALA A 323 10.07 -9.85 -28.64
C ALA A 323 8.83 -9.56 -29.51
N LEU A 324 7.62 -9.63 -28.95
CA LEU A 324 6.39 -9.28 -29.66
C LEU A 324 6.40 -7.82 -30.14
N LYS A 325 6.81 -6.88 -29.29
CA LYS A 325 7.01 -5.46 -29.65
C LYS A 325 8.05 -5.29 -30.77
N LYS A 326 9.16 -6.04 -30.75
CA LYS A 326 10.18 -6.04 -31.81
C LYS A 326 9.60 -6.52 -33.14
N VAL A 327 8.80 -7.59 -33.17
CA VAL A 327 8.12 -8.06 -34.38
C VAL A 327 7.10 -7.02 -34.88
N ILE A 328 6.22 -6.52 -34.00
CA ILE A 328 5.19 -5.51 -34.36
C ILE A 328 5.83 -4.25 -34.96
N THR A 329 6.94 -3.77 -34.40
CA THR A 329 7.56 -2.51 -34.84
C THR A 329 8.52 -2.66 -36.01
N LYS A 330 9.24 -3.79 -36.14
CA LYS A 330 10.37 -3.94 -37.08
C LYS A 330 10.25 -5.06 -38.12
N ASP A 331 9.28 -5.97 -38.03
CA ASP A 331 9.15 -7.03 -39.04
C ASP A 331 8.62 -6.47 -40.38
N SER A 332 9.27 -6.86 -41.48
CA SER A 332 8.88 -6.49 -42.85
C SER A 332 7.67 -7.26 -43.34
N ASN A 333 7.30 -8.39 -42.73
CA ASN A 333 6.14 -9.17 -43.09
C ASN A 333 4.93 -8.81 -42.20
N VAL A 334 3.98 -8.11 -42.79
CA VAL A 334 2.70 -7.70 -42.18
C VAL A 334 1.89 -8.84 -41.56
N VAL A 335 2.05 -10.09 -42.01
CA VAL A 335 1.39 -11.25 -41.39
C VAL A 335 1.93 -11.49 -39.99
N LEU A 336 3.25 -11.41 -39.81
CA LEU A 336 3.91 -11.57 -38.52
C LEU A 336 3.60 -10.41 -37.57
N VAL A 337 3.48 -9.19 -38.10
CA VAL A 337 3.00 -8.01 -37.34
C VAL A 337 1.59 -8.26 -36.78
N ALA A 338 0.66 -8.78 -37.59
CA ALA A 338 -0.71 -9.08 -37.15
C ALA A 338 -0.74 -10.21 -36.10
N MET A 339 0.01 -11.29 -36.32
CA MET A 339 0.10 -12.41 -35.37
C MET A 339 0.72 -12.00 -34.04
N ALA A 340 1.80 -11.20 -34.06
CA ALA A 340 2.41 -10.68 -32.84
C ALA A 340 1.49 -9.70 -32.10
N GLY A 341 0.68 -8.91 -32.83
CA GLY A 341 -0.41 -8.11 -32.25
C GLY A 341 -1.44 -8.97 -31.53
N LYS A 342 -1.92 -10.05 -32.17
CA LYS A 342 -2.86 -11.00 -31.56
C LYS A 342 -2.28 -11.71 -30.33
N CYS A 343 -1.02 -12.16 -30.39
CA CYS A 343 -0.31 -12.72 -29.23
C CYS A 343 -0.23 -11.70 -28.08
N LEU A 344 0.09 -10.43 -28.37
CA LEU A 344 0.15 -9.38 -27.37
C LEU A 344 -1.23 -9.08 -26.75
N ALA A 345 -2.30 -9.14 -27.55
CA ALA A 345 -3.68 -8.99 -27.08
C ALA A 345 -4.11 -10.13 -26.14
N LEU A 346 -3.76 -11.38 -26.46
CA LEU A 346 -4.05 -12.54 -25.61
C LEU A 346 -3.22 -12.50 -24.32
N LEU A 347 -1.93 -12.16 -24.41
CA LEU A 347 -1.03 -12.00 -23.26
C LEU A 347 -1.51 -10.90 -22.29
N ALA A 348 -1.99 -9.78 -22.81
CA ALA A 348 -2.58 -8.71 -22.01
C ALA A 348 -3.89 -9.13 -21.33
N LYS A 349 -4.77 -9.87 -22.04
CA LYS A 349 -6.00 -10.44 -21.44
C LYS A 349 -5.66 -11.43 -20.32
N GLY A 350 -4.70 -12.32 -20.54
CA GLY A 350 -4.39 -13.39 -19.59
C GLY A 350 -3.64 -12.96 -18.33
N LEU A 351 -2.94 -11.83 -18.39
CA LEU A 351 -2.34 -11.17 -17.23
C LEU A 351 -3.26 -10.13 -16.57
N ALA A 352 -4.27 -9.63 -17.28
CA ALA A 352 -5.18 -8.58 -16.85
C ALA A 352 -4.41 -7.40 -16.20
N LYS A 353 -4.75 -7.02 -14.96
CA LYS A 353 -4.07 -5.92 -14.22
C LYS A 353 -2.56 -6.11 -14.07
N ARG A 354 -2.02 -7.33 -14.14
CA ARG A 354 -0.57 -7.61 -14.06
C ARG A 354 0.19 -7.17 -15.32
N PHE A 355 -0.51 -6.88 -16.43
CA PHE A 355 0.12 -6.34 -17.64
C PHE A 355 0.53 -4.86 -17.50
N SER A 356 0.09 -4.17 -16.43
CA SER A 356 0.40 -2.76 -16.14
C SER A 356 1.89 -2.43 -16.25
N ASN A 357 2.77 -3.30 -15.72
CA ASN A 357 4.23 -3.19 -15.80
C ASN A 357 4.78 -3.04 -17.23
N TYR A 358 4.05 -3.53 -18.23
CA TYR A 358 4.44 -3.52 -19.64
C TYR A 358 3.63 -2.53 -20.49
N ALA A 359 2.49 -2.04 -19.98
CA ALA A 359 1.53 -1.25 -20.75
C ALA A 359 2.14 0.03 -21.36
N SER A 360 2.82 0.86 -20.55
CA SER A 360 3.42 2.12 -21.00
C SER A 360 4.56 1.94 -22.00
N ALA A 361 5.21 0.77 -22.03
CA ALA A 361 6.21 0.45 -23.05
C ALA A 361 5.57 0.01 -24.38
N CYS A 362 4.35 -0.52 -24.35
CA CYS A 362 3.65 -1.05 -25.53
C CYS A 362 2.74 -0.04 -26.21
N VAL A 363 1.98 0.75 -25.45
CA VAL A 363 0.98 1.71 -25.99
C VAL A 363 1.56 2.67 -27.04
N PRO A 364 2.71 3.37 -26.81
CA PRO A 364 3.28 4.27 -27.82
C PRO A 364 3.63 3.54 -29.13
N SER A 365 4.17 2.32 -29.01
CA SER A 365 4.60 1.51 -30.15
C SER A 365 3.44 0.90 -30.95
N LEU A 366 2.28 0.67 -30.31
CA LEU A 366 1.05 0.29 -30.99
C LEU A 366 0.42 1.49 -31.71
N LEU A 367 0.34 2.64 -31.04
CA LEU A 367 -0.20 3.88 -31.62
C LEU A 367 0.60 4.29 -32.87
N GLU A 368 1.93 4.31 -32.80
CA GLU A 368 2.82 4.65 -33.92
C GLU A 368 2.73 3.64 -35.08
N LYS A 369 2.31 2.39 -34.82
CA LYS A 369 2.14 1.34 -35.84
C LYS A 369 0.80 1.41 -36.59
N PHE A 370 -0.17 2.22 -36.15
CA PHE A 370 -1.38 2.56 -36.95
C PHE A 370 -1.08 3.36 -38.23
N LYS A 371 0.19 3.62 -38.55
CA LYS A 371 0.65 3.96 -39.90
C LYS A 371 0.38 2.86 -40.95
N GLU A 372 0.18 1.61 -40.53
CA GLU A 372 -0.27 0.51 -41.40
C GLU A 372 -1.75 0.62 -41.76
N LYS A 373 -2.10 0.35 -43.02
CA LYS A 373 -3.48 0.44 -43.53
C LYS A 373 -4.13 -0.91 -43.91
N LYS A 374 -3.46 -2.05 -43.66
CA LYS A 374 -4.00 -3.37 -44.00
C LYS A 374 -5.00 -3.82 -42.93
N PRO A 375 -6.27 -4.16 -43.26
CA PRO A 375 -7.31 -4.44 -42.26
C PRO A 375 -6.89 -5.45 -41.18
N ASN A 376 -6.34 -6.61 -41.57
CA ASN A 376 -5.92 -7.65 -40.62
C ASN A 376 -4.85 -7.16 -39.61
N VAL A 377 -4.00 -6.20 -40.00
CA VAL A 377 -3.00 -5.60 -39.10
C VAL A 377 -3.67 -4.58 -38.19
N VAL A 378 -4.52 -3.70 -38.73
CA VAL A 378 -5.24 -2.68 -37.95
C VAL A 378 -6.14 -3.33 -36.91
N THR A 379 -6.87 -4.40 -37.25
CA THR A 379 -7.69 -5.16 -36.30
C THR A 379 -6.84 -5.76 -35.19
N ALA A 380 -5.72 -6.41 -35.49
CA ALA A 380 -4.84 -6.98 -34.45
C ALA A 380 -4.21 -5.91 -33.54
N LEU A 381 -3.88 -4.72 -34.07
CA LEU A 381 -3.39 -3.58 -33.28
C LEU A 381 -4.49 -2.99 -32.38
N ARG A 382 -5.74 -2.89 -32.88
CA ARG A 382 -6.91 -2.48 -32.09
C ARG A 382 -7.18 -3.48 -30.96
N GLU A 383 -7.18 -4.78 -31.24
CA GLU A 383 -7.35 -5.82 -30.23
C GLU A 383 -6.24 -5.78 -29.16
N ALA A 384 -5.00 -5.52 -29.56
CA ALA A 384 -3.87 -5.38 -28.64
C ALA A 384 -4.02 -4.16 -27.71
N ILE A 385 -4.27 -2.97 -28.27
CA ILE A 385 -4.35 -1.75 -27.45
C ILE A 385 -5.61 -1.73 -26.56
N ASP A 386 -6.74 -2.26 -27.04
CA ASP A 386 -7.98 -2.39 -26.27
C ASP A 386 -7.89 -3.43 -25.14
N ALA A 387 -7.05 -4.47 -25.31
CA ALA A 387 -6.74 -5.44 -24.27
C ALA A 387 -5.78 -4.85 -23.22
N ILE A 388 -4.72 -4.18 -23.66
CA ILE A 388 -3.75 -3.51 -22.76
C ILE A 388 -4.44 -2.43 -21.94
N TYR A 389 -5.45 -1.73 -22.49
CA TYR A 389 -6.17 -0.69 -21.77
C TYR A 389 -6.80 -1.18 -20.45
N ALA A 390 -7.21 -2.45 -20.34
CA ALA A 390 -7.72 -3.02 -19.10
C ALA A 390 -6.69 -3.10 -17.94
N SER A 391 -5.41 -2.80 -18.23
CA SER A 391 -4.29 -2.79 -17.28
C SER A 391 -3.71 -1.39 -16.99
N THR A 392 -4.26 -0.33 -17.58
CA THR A 392 -3.77 1.06 -17.46
C THR A 392 -4.93 2.06 -17.38
N SER A 393 -4.65 3.35 -17.19
CA SER A 393 -5.63 4.44 -17.32
C SER A 393 -5.30 5.37 -18.50
N LEU A 394 -6.25 6.22 -18.91
CA LEU A 394 -5.99 7.31 -19.85
C LEU A 394 -4.98 8.34 -19.30
N GLU A 395 -4.97 8.57 -17.98
CA GLU A 395 -4.02 9.49 -17.34
C GLU A 395 -2.56 9.01 -17.47
N ALA A 396 -2.33 7.70 -17.27
CA ALA A 396 -1.01 7.08 -17.39
C ALA A 396 -0.47 7.04 -18.84
N GLN A 397 -1.33 7.22 -19.85
CA GLN A 397 -0.97 7.19 -21.27
C GLN A 397 -1.19 8.54 -21.98
N GLN A 398 -1.50 9.60 -21.24
CA GLN A 398 -1.98 10.87 -21.82
C GLN A 398 -0.98 11.53 -22.78
N GLU A 399 0.32 11.44 -22.48
CA GLU A 399 1.39 12.02 -23.31
C GLU A 399 1.47 11.30 -24.66
N SER A 400 1.59 9.97 -24.64
CA SER A 400 1.58 9.08 -25.81
C SER A 400 0.36 9.28 -26.72
N ILE A 401 -0.80 9.50 -26.11
CA ILE A 401 -2.07 9.75 -26.82
C ILE A 401 -2.05 11.13 -27.49
N VAL A 402 -1.63 12.18 -26.78
CA VAL A 402 -1.58 13.55 -27.33
C VAL A 402 -0.52 13.67 -28.43
N GLU A 403 0.64 13.03 -28.28
CA GLU A 403 1.66 12.92 -29.33
C GLU A 403 1.11 12.20 -30.58
N SER A 404 0.36 11.11 -30.39
CA SER A 404 -0.22 10.34 -31.49
C SER A 404 -1.35 11.08 -32.21
N LEU A 405 -2.16 11.88 -31.51
CA LEU A 405 -3.11 12.81 -32.13
C LEU A 405 -2.41 13.96 -32.90
N ALA A 406 -1.20 14.35 -32.49
CA ALA A 406 -0.38 15.33 -33.20
C ALA A 406 0.44 14.74 -34.37
N ASN A 407 0.50 13.41 -34.51
CA ASN A 407 1.37 12.72 -35.46
C ASN A 407 1.07 13.09 -36.92
N LYS A 408 2.11 13.36 -37.73
CA LYS A 408 1.97 13.77 -39.14
C LYS A 408 1.25 12.78 -40.07
N ASN A 409 0.98 11.54 -39.66
CA ASN A 409 0.22 10.57 -40.44
C ASN A 409 -1.27 10.57 -40.04
N PRO A 410 -2.21 10.92 -40.95
CA PRO A 410 -3.65 10.89 -40.67
C PRO A 410 -4.15 9.56 -40.10
N SER A 411 -3.60 8.43 -40.56
CA SER A 411 -3.95 7.07 -40.11
C SER A 411 -3.68 6.87 -38.61
N VAL A 412 -2.61 7.49 -38.08
CA VAL A 412 -2.28 7.45 -36.66
C VAL A 412 -3.24 8.33 -35.86
N LYS A 413 -3.58 9.54 -36.37
CA LYS A 413 -4.55 10.44 -35.73
C LYS A 413 -5.93 9.79 -35.62
N SER A 414 -6.45 9.21 -36.70
CA SER A 414 -7.78 8.59 -36.73
C SER A 414 -7.88 7.37 -35.83
N GLU A 415 -6.91 6.44 -35.89
CA GLU A 415 -6.92 5.25 -35.03
C GLU A 415 -6.71 5.58 -33.54
N THR A 416 -5.94 6.63 -33.22
CA THR A 416 -5.81 7.14 -31.84
C THR A 416 -7.13 7.70 -31.32
N ALA A 417 -7.87 8.45 -32.16
CA ALA A 417 -9.19 8.96 -31.79
C ALA A 417 -10.23 7.82 -31.65
N LEU A 418 -10.23 6.82 -32.55
CA LEU A 418 -11.07 5.63 -32.41
C LEU A 418 -10.71 4.81 -31.17
N PHE A 419 -9.42 4.70 -30.82
CA PHE A 419 -8.99 4.09 -29.55
C PHE A 419 -9.54 4.86 -28.35
N LEU A 420 -9.45 6.20 -28.35
CA LEU A 420 -10.04 7.02 -27.30
C LEU A 420 -11.55 6.79 -27.18
N ALA A 421 -12.30 6.76 -28.29
CA ALA A 421 -13.73 6.44 -28.26
C ALA A 421 -14.00 5.10 -27.55
N ARG A 422 -13.32 4.01 -27.97
CA ARG A 422 -13.50 2.68 -27.37
C ARG A 422 -13.06 2.63 -25.90
N ALA A 423 -11.93 3.25 -25.55
CA ALA A 423 -11.44 3.32 -24.18
C ALA A 423 -12.40 4.08 -23.25
N LEU A 424 -12.97 5.20 -23.72
CA LEU A 424 -13.95 5.99 -22.98
C LEU A 424 -15.22 5.18 -22.64
N THR A 425 -15.71 4.31 -23.53
CA THR A 425 -16.84 3.41 -23.19
C THR A 425 -16.60 2.51 -21.97
N ARG A 426 -15.33 2.30 -21.58
CA ARG A 426 -14.90 1.46 -20.44
C ARG A 426 -14.30 2.26 -19.27
N THR A 427 -14.30 3.60 -19.33
CA THR A 427 -13.59 4.45 -18.37
C THR A 427 -14.55 5.06 -17.37
N GLN A 428 -14.36 4.82 -16.07
CA GLN A 428 -15.21 5.43 -15.03
C GLN A 428 -15.10 6.97 -15.06
N PRO A 429 -16.21 7.73 -14.96
CA PRO A 429 -16.17 9.20 -15.01
C PRO A 429 -15.25 9.84 -13.96
N THR A 430 -15.09 9.20 -12.80
CA THR A 430 -14.19 9.61 -11.72
C THR A 430 -12.70 9.56 -12.10
N ALA A 431 -12.32 8.79 -13.13
CA ALA A 431 -10.95 8.74 -13.66
C ALA A 431 -10.62 9.92 -14.60
N LEU A 432 -11.62 10.71 -15.01
CA LEU A 432 -11.46 11.86 -15.90
C LEU A 432 -11.48 13.17 -15.10
N ASN A 433 -10.36 13.48 -14.44
CA ASN A 433 -10.20 14.74 -13.72
C ASN A 433 -10.26 15.96 -14.67
N LYS A 434 -10.57 17.15 -14.12
CA LYS A 434 -10.76 18.39 -14.91
C LYS A 434 -9.58 18.77 -15.81
N LYS A 435 -8.34 18.40 -15.46
CA LYS A 435 -7.15 18.67 -16.30
C LYS A 435 -7.12 17.72 -17.49
N LEU A 436 -7.24 16.42 -17.25
CA LEU A 436 -7.25 15.39 -18.29
C LEU A 436 -8.42 15.57 -19.27
N LEU A 437 -9.62 15.88 -18.76
CA LEU A 437 -10.78 16.21 -19.57
C LEU A 437 -10.49 17.38 -20.53
N LYS A 438 -9.95 18.49 -20.01
CA LYS A 438 -9.58 19.65 -20.84
C LYS A 438 -8.50 19.30 -21.87
N LEU A 439 -7.48 18.51 -21.48
CA LEU A 439 -6.38 18.10 -22.36
C LEU A 439 -6.88 17.25 -23.54
N LEU A 440 -7.69 16.22 -23.27
CA LEU A 440 -8.24 15.33 -24.29
C LEU A 440 -9.21 16.08 -25.21
N THR A 441 -10.16 16.86 -24.68
CA THR A 441 -11.07 17.66 -25.50
C THR A 441 -10.33 18.66 -26.38
N THR A 442 -9.34 19.39 -25.83
CA THR A 442 -8.54 20.37 -26.61
C THR A 442 -7.77 19.68 -27.74
N SER A 443 -7.26 18.47 -27.50
CA SER A 443 -6.51 17.71 -28.51
C SER A 443 -7.41 17.17 -29.61
N LEU A 444 -8.58 16.62 -29.25
CA LEU A 444 -9.59 16.13 -30.19
C LEU A 444 -10.24 17.28 -30.99
N VAL A 445 -10.43 18.46 -30.41
CA VAL A 445 -10.93 19.65 -31.15
C VAL A 445 -9.91 20.14 -32.19
N LYS A 446 -8.60 19.94 -31.98
CA LYS A 446 -7.60 20.19 -33.04
C LYS A 446 -7.75 19.19 -34.18
N THR A 447 -7.83 17.88 -33.89
CA THR A 447 -7.96 16.85 -34.94
C THR A 447 -9.32 16.89 -35.66
N LEU A 448 -10.37 17.37 -34.99
CA LEU A 448 -11.69 17.69 -35.57
C LEU A 448 -11.63 18.82 -36.64
N ASN A 449 -10.55 19.59 -36.71
CA ASN A 449 -10.35 20.66 -37.68
C ASN A 449 -9.30 20.34 -38.77
N GLU A 450 -8.81 19.09 -38.83
CA GLU A 450 -7.89 18.63 -39.88
C GLU A 450 -8.55 18.57 -41.27
N PRO A 451 -7.78 18.67 -42.37
CA PRO A 451 -8.35 18.55 -43.72
C PRO A 451 -8.92 17.13 -43.98
N ASP A 452 -8.25 16.09 -43.47
CA ASP A 452 -8.60 14.68 -43.67
C ASP A 452 -9.98 14.35 -43.08
N PRO A 453 -10.95 13.85 -43.88
CA PRO A 453 -12.30 13.53 -43.39
C PRO A 453 -12.32 12.41 -42.35
N THR A 454 -11.47 11.40 -42.48
CA THR A 454 -11.43 10.25 -41.56
C THR A 454 -10.92 10.68 -40.19
N VAL A 455 -9.91 11.54 -40.14
CA VAL A 455 -9.41 12.12 -38.86
C VAL A 455 -10.50 12.94 -38.17
N ARG A 456 -11.24 13.77 -38.91
CA ARG A 456 -12.35 14.55 -38.35
C ARG A 456 -13.47 13.68 -37.81
N ASP A 457 -13.84 12.64 -38.56
CA ASP A 457 -14.94 11.74 -38.22
C ASP A 457 -14.61 10.92 -36.96
N SER A 458 -13.41 10.34 -36.87
CA SER A 458 -12.95 9.64 -35.66
C SER A 458 -12.83 10.59 -34.45
N SER A 459 -12.49 11.87 -34.68
CA SER A 459 -12.44 12.88 -33.61
C SER A 459 -13.84 13.23 -33.09
N ALA A 460 -14.85 13.29 -33.97
CA ALA A 460 -16.24 13.48 -33.59
C ALA A 460 -16.79 12.27 -32.80
N GLU A 461 -16.40 11.04 -33.15
CA GLU A 461 -16.76 9.82 -32.43
C GLU A 461 -16.20 9.80 -30.99
N ALA A 462 -14.93 10.18 -30.83
CA ALA A 462 -14.28 10.31 -29.53
C ALA A 462 -14.92 11.41 -28.67
N LEU A 463 -15.20 12.59 -29.25
CA LEU A 463 -15.85 13.70 -28.55
C LEU A 463 -17.30 13.40 -28.17
N GLY A 464 -18.06 12.72 -29.04
CA GLY A 464 -19.43 12.28 -28.74
C GLY A 464 -19.46 11.28 -27.58
N THR A 465 -18.54 10.32 -27.57
CA THR A 465 -18.40 9.34 -26.48
C THR A 465 -17.94 10.00 -25.17
N LEU A 466 -17.01 10.96 -25.22
CA LEU A 466 -16.58 11.74 -24.07
C LEU A 466 -17.72 12.59 -23.47
N MET A 467 -18.53 13.20 -24.33
CA MET A 467 -19.74 13.95 -23.97
C MET A 467 -20.79 13.04 -23.33
N LYS A 468 -20.96 11.81 -23.84
CA LYS A 468 -21.90 10.80 -23.30
C LYS A 468 -21.49 10.31 -21.92
N LEU A 469 -20.18 10.15 -21.70
CA LEU A 469 -19.61 9.68 -20.42
C LEU A 469 -19.62 10.75 -19.31
N MET A 470 -19.28 12.00 -19.64
CA MET A 470 -19.15 13.09 -18.66
C MET A 470 -20.41 13.97 -18.55
N GLY A 471 -21.35 13.81 -19.48
CA GLY A 471 -22.58 14.61 -19.60
C GLY A 471 -22.38 15.97 -20.26
N ASP A 472 -23.41 16.46 -20.96
CA ASP A 472 -23.39 17.70 -21.74
C ASP A 472 -22.82 18.90 -20.98
N LYS A 473 -23.22 19.06 -19.71
CA LYS A 473 -22.82 20.18 -18.84
C LYS A 473 -21.31 20.26 -18.62
N ALA A 474 -20.60 19.13 -18.63
CA ALA A 474 -19.16 19.08 -18.38
C ALA A 474 -18.33 19.35 -19.65
N VAL A 475 -18.83 18.93 -20.82
CA VAL A 475 -18.06 18.97 -22.08
C VAL A 475 -18.44 20.16 -22.97
N THR A 476 -19.70 20.60 -22.98
CA THR A 476 -20.16 21.74 -23.81
C THR A 476 -19.33 23.02 -23.61
N PRO A 477 -18.94 23.44 -22.39
CA PRO A 477 -18.08 24.62 -22.20
C PRO A 477 -16.68 24.51 -22.81
N LEU A 478 -16.23 23.30 -23.16
CA LEU A 478 -14.95 23.01 -23.81
C LEU A 478 -15.09 22.86 -25.35
N LEU A 479 -16.30 22.99 -25.89
CA LEU A 479 -16.63 22.91 -27.32
C LEU A 479 -17.17 24.24 -27.89
N ALA A 480 -17.04 25.35 -27.15
CA ALA A 480 -17.62 26.65 -27.52
C ALA A 480 -17.12 27.18 -28.89
N ASP A 481 -15.88 26.85 -29.26
CA ASP A 481 -15.24 27.27 -30.51
C ASP A 481 -15.47 26.28 -31.69
N VAL A 482 -16.31 25.26 -31.51
CA VAL A 482 -16.62 24.26 -32.56
C VAL A 482 -17.83 24.73 -33.37
N ASP A 483 -17.71 24.71 -34.71
CA ASP A 483 -18.79 25.17 -35.59
C ASP A 483 -20.06 24.30 -35.49
N PRO A 484 -21.25 24.87 -35.80
CA PRO A 484 -22.52 24.16 -35.65
C PRO A 484 -22.62 22.84 -36.43
N LEU A 485 -21.96 22.72 -37.59
CA LEU A 485 -22.05 21.54 -38.43
C LEU A 485 -21.21 20.38 -37.87
N LYS A 486 -20.01 20.67 -37.34
CA LYS A 486 -19.24 19.67 -36.57
C LYS A 486 -19.91 19.33 -35.23
N MET A 487 -20.58 20.29 -34.59
CA MET A 487 -21.36 20.02 -33.36
C MET A 487 -22.57 19.10 -33.60
N VAL A 488 -23.23 19.14 -34.76
CA VAL A 488 -24.25 18.14 -35.13
C VAL A 488 -23.63 16.74 -35.17
N LYS A 489 -22.47 16.58 -35.81
CA LYS A 489 -21.81 15.27 -35.92
C LYS A 489 -21.32 14.71 -34.58
N ILE A 490 -20.85 15.57 -33.67
CA ILE A 490 -20.54 15.17 -32.28
C ILE A 490 -21.80 14.64 -31.56
N LYS A 491 -22.96 15.29 -31.75
CA LYS A 491 -24.22 14.84 -31.15
C LYS A 491 -24.72 13.52 -31.74
N GLU A 492 -24.64 13.34 -33.06
CA GLU A 492 -24.91 12.04 -33.67
C GLU A 492 -24.05 10.91 -33.10
N CYS A 493 -22.77 11.18 -32.81
CA CYS A 493 -21.87 10.23 -32.19
C CYS A 493 -22.18 10.01 -30.70
N HIS A 494 -22.55 11.05 -29.95
CA HIS A 494 -23.05 10.96 -28.58
C HIS A 494 -24.27 10.05 -28.47
N ASP A 495 -25.23 10.20 -29.39
CA ASP A 495 -26.48 9.44 -29.36
C ASP A 495 -26.24 7.96 -29.70
N LYS A 496 -25.29 7.67 -30.60
CA LYS A 496 -24.81 6.32 -30.97
C LYS A 496 -23.86 5.70 -29.94
N ALA A 497 -23.34 6.45 -28.97
CA ALA A 497 -22.34 5.96 -28.01
C ALA A 497 -22.98 5.16 -26.85
N GLU A 498 -22.59 3.89 -26.73
CA GLU A 498 -22.93 3.00 -25.63
C GLU A 498 -21.80 2.96 -24.59
N ILE A 499 -22.09 3.35 -23.35
CA ILE A 499 -21.14 3.25 -22.22
C ILE A 499 -21.29 1.87 -21.57
N LYS A 500 -20.18 1.13 -21.45
CA LYS A 500 -20.12 -0.30 -21.11
C LYS A 500 -19.78 -0.53 -19.63
N ILE A 501 -20.14 0.44 -18.79
CA ILE A 501 -19.96 0.45 -17.34
C ILE A 501 -21.21 1.05 -16.68
N LYS A 502 -21.56 0.61 -15.47
CA LYS A 502 -22.65 1.21 -14.68
C LYS A 502 -22.21 2.62 -14.22
N VAL A 503 -22.54 3.65 -15.00
CA VAL A 503 -22.40 5.05 -14.59
C VAL A 503 -23.46 5.37 -13.56
N ALA A 504 -23.06 5.71 -12.34
CA ALA A 504 -23.98 6.20 -11.32
C ALA A 504 -24.62 7.52 -11.80
N GLY A 505 -25.94 7.51 -12.01
CA GLY A 505 -26.66 8.64 -12.59
C GLY A 505 -26.53 9.91 -11.73
N PRO A 506 -26.35 11.10 -12.33
CA PRO A 506 -26.26 12.33 -11.57
C PRO A 506 -27.57 12.61 -10.84
N LYS A 507 -27.52 12.79 -9.51
CA LYS A 507 -28.68 13.25 -8.72
C LYS A 507 -29.25 14.52 -9.35
N LYS A 508 -30.46 14.41 -9.89
CA LYS A 508 -31.15 15.51 -10.57
C LYS A 508 -31.76 16.39 -9.49
N GLU A 509 -31.24 17.60 -9.31
CA GLU A 509 -31.76 18.58 -8.36
C GLU A 509 -33.23 18.90 -8.70
N ALA A 510 -34.16 18.31 -7.95
CA ALA A 510 -35.57 18.60 -8.05
C ALA A 510 -35.84 19.96 -7.39
N ARG A 511 -35.84 21.03 -8.19
CA ARG A 511 -36.27 22.36 -7.75
C ARG A 511 -37.73 22.25 -7.24
N PRO A 512 -38.10 22.85 -6.08
CA PRO A 512 -39.40 22.60 -5.46
C PRO A 512 -40.58 22.95 -6.37
N ALA A 513 -41.48 21.99 -6.58
CA ALA A 513 -42.76 22.16 -7.26
C ALA A 513 -43.88 22.24 -6.20
N SER A 514 -44.16 23.46 -5.73
CA SER A 514 -45.14 23.70 -4.67
C SER A 514 -46.58 23.77 -5.21
N ALA A 515 -47.39 22.78 -4.84
CA ALA A 515 -48.86 22.76 -4.78
C ALA A 515 -49.69 23.01 -6.09
N PRO A 516 -50.88 22.40 -6.23
CA PRO A 516 -51.72 22.54 -7.42
C PRO A 516 -52.71 23.71 -7.35
N ALA A 517 -52.97 24.35 -8.50
CA ALA A 517 -54.10 25.25 -8.71
C ALA A 517 -54.58 25.19 -10.18
N ALA A 518 -55.83 25.56 -10.43
CA ALA A 518 -56.50 25.40 -11.74
C ALA A 518 -56.48 26.66 -12.62
N LYS A 519 -57.15 26.57 -13.78
CA LYS A 519 -57.42 27.63 -14.77
C LYS A 519 -57.98 28.91 -14.11
N ALA A 520 -57.89 30.13 -14.68
CA ALA A 520 -57.74 30.49 -16.09
C ALA A 520 -57.22 31.95 -16.32
N SER A 521 -57.07 32.32 -17.60
CA SER A 521 -57.08 33.69 -18.16
C SER A 521 -55.94 34.69 -17.83
N ALA A 522 -55.69 35.57 -18.81
CA ALA A 522 -54.80 36.74 -18.80
C ALA A 522 -55.61 37.94 -19.38
N PRO A 523 -55.05 39.14 -19.68
CA PRO A 523 -53.72 39.74 -19.39
C PRO A 523 -53.78 41.19 -18.82
N ALA A 524 -52.65 41.78 -18.36
CA ALA A 524 -52.48 43.25 -18.26
C ALA A 524 -51.00 43.71 -18.14
N LYS A 525 -50.75 45.01 -18.36
CA LYS A 525 -49.49 45.76 -18.14
C LYS A 525 -49.63 46.62 -16.85
N THR A 526 -48.61 47.21 -16.19
CA THR A 526 -47.83 48.41 -16.62
C THR A 526 -46.80 48.88 -15.56
N THR A 527 -45.71 49.54 -16.01
CA THR A 527 -44.92 50.67 -15.38
C THR A 527 -44.57 50.66 -13.86
N ALA A 528 -43.27 50.63 -13.48
CA ALA A 528 -42.33 51.77 -13.25
C ALA A 528 -42.47 52.46 -11.87
N GLY A 529 -41.49 53.07 -11.20
CA GLY A 529 -40.03 53.33 -11.32
C GLY A 529 -39.60 54.03 -9.99
N SER A 530 -38.40 54.53 -9.64
CA SER A 530 -37.03 54.72 -10.16
C SER A 530 -36.25 55.53 -9.06
N VAL A 531 -34.94 55.78 -9.26
CA VAL A 531 -34.03 56.78 -8.62
C VAL A 531 -33.55 56.70 -7.13
N ASP A 532 -32.21 56.74 -7.00
CA ASP A 532 -31.32 57.25 -5.92
C ASP A 532 -31.34 58.83 -5.84
N PRO A 533 -30.57 59.60 -5.00
CA PRO A 533 -29.28 59.30 -4.34
C PRO A 533 -28.98 59.93 -2.92
N LYS A 534 -27.70 59.82 -2.52
CA LYS A 534 -27.00 60.25 -1.28
C LYS A 534 -26.59 61.75 -1.22
N PRO A 535 -26.25 62.31 -0.03
CA PRO A 535 -24.88 62.83 0.29
C PRO A 535 -24.52 62.69 1.81
N VAL A 536 -23.55 63.32 2.53
CA VAL A 536 -22.49 64.36 2.30
C VAL A 536 -21.11 63.95 2.94
N SER A 537 -20.51 64.73 3.88
CA SER A 537 -19.20 64.58 4.59
C SER A 537 -19.14 65.52 5.84
N ARG A 538 -18.11 65.78 6.67
CA ARG A 538 -16.61 65.58 6.81
C ARG A 538 -16.26 65.66 8.35
N PRO A 539 -15.07 66.02 8.94
CA PRO A 539 -13.67 66.34 8.54
C PRO A 539 -12.67 65.18 8.92
N ALA A 540 -11.31 65.19 8.96
CA ALA A 540 -10.16 66.14 8.88
C ALA A 540 -9.65 66.78 10.22
N THR A 541 -8.36 66.99 10.57
CA THR A 541 -7.00 66.64 10.01
C THR A 541 -5.82 66.93 11.00
N THR A 542 -4.58 66.44 10.73
CA THR A 542 -3.24 66.71 11.38
C THR A 542 -2.97 66.08 12.79
N GLY A 543 -1.73 65.83 13.28
CA GLY A 543 -0.37 65.83 12.68
C GLY A 543 0.82 65.61 13.69
N ALA A 544 1.96 65.07 13.21
CA ALA A 544 3.36 65.14 13.77
C ALA A 544 3.89 64.32 15.02
N ARG A 545 4.77 63.34 14.74
CA ARG A 545 6.20 63.19 15.19
C ARG A 545 6.62 63.03 16.70
N LYS A 546 6.83 61.76 17.12
CA LYS A 546 8.08 61.11 17.69
C LYS A 546 8.89 61.78 18.83
N VAL A 547 9.30 61.04 19.91
CA VAL A 547 10.69 60.94 20.53
C VAL A 547 10.77 60.43 22.02
N LEU A 548 11.62 59.40 22.30
CA LEU A 548 12.36 59.00 23.56
C LEU A 548 11.61 58.88 24.94
N LYS A 549 12.22 58.47 26.08
CA LYS A 549 13.08 57.29 26.48
C LYS A 549 13.23 57.25 28.04
N LYS A 550 13.57 56.06 28.56
CA LYS A 550 14.46 55.68 29.72
C LYS A 550 15.56 56.73 30.10
N PRO A 551 16.29 56.70 31.28
CA PRO A 551 16.52 55.57 32.21
C PRO A 551 16.83 55.85 33.73
N THR A 552 17.38 54.83 34.44
CA THR A 552 18.29 54.85 35.64
C THR A 552 17.74 55.28 37.01
N ALA A 553 18.22 54.81 38.18
CA ALA A 553 19.13 53.71 38.63
C ALA A 553 18.91 53.50 40.17
N GLY A 554 19.43 52.52 40.93
CA GLY A 554 20.29 51.34 40.68
C GLY A 554 20.72 50.68 42.03
N SER A 555 21.56 49.62 41.99
CA SER A 555 22.46 49.04 43.07
C SER A 555 21.92 48.82 44.51
N GLY A 556 22.21 47.73 45.24
CA GLY A 556 23.03 46.51 45.08
C GLY A 556 23.05 45.75 46.45
N GLY A 557 23.72 44.61 46.69
CA GLY A 557 24.52 43.69 45.86
C GLY A 557 25.25 42.63 46.72
N GLY A 558 25.84 41.60 46.10
CA GLY A 558 26.74 40.59 46.73
C GLY A 558 26.06 39.30 47.23
N ALA A 559 26.72 38.12 47.24
CA ALA A 559 28.01 37.76 46.64
C ALA A 559 28.20 36.22 46.48
N ALA A 560 28.88 35.79 45.39
CA ALA A 560 29.57 34.49 45.16
C ALA A 560 28.75 33.16 45.24
N SER A 561 29.05 32.08 44.50
CA SER A 561 30.11 31.80 43.50
C SER A 561 29.61 30.84 42.39
N ALA A 562 30.19 30.96 41.18
CA ALA A 562 30.05 30.04 40.04
C ALA A 562 31.31 29.12 39.94
N PRO A 563 31.60 28.32 38.87
CA PRO A 563 30.86 28.09 37.61
C PRO A 563 30.83 26.63 37.06
N ALA A 564 29.92 26.36 36.11
CA ALA A 564 30.09 25.45 34.96
C ALA A 564 28.95 25.74 33.95
N ALA A 565 29.20 26.45 32.85
CA ALA A 565 29.75 25.96 31.56
C ALA A 565 28.63 25.53 30.58
N SER A 566 28.44 26.33 29.52
CA SER A 566 27.31 26.22 28.58
C SER A 566 27.68 25.59 27.24
N SER A 567 26.83 24.71 26.71
CA SER A 567 26.78 24.37 25.28
C SER A 567 25.44 24.79 24.68
N LYS A 568 25.43 25.80 23.79
CA LYS A 568 24.20 26.23 23.09
C LYS A 568 23.83 25.24 21.99
N ALA A 569 22.57 24.82 21.97
CA ALA A 569 21.89 24.36 20.76
C ALA A 569 20.66 25.28 20.55
N ALA A 570 20.60 25.98 19.41
CA ALA A 570 19.59 27.01 19.17
C ALA A 570 18.39 26.46 18.39
N GLY A 571 17.44 25.85 19.10
CA GLY A 571 16.08 25.62 18.59
C GLY A 571 15.17 26.81 18.90
N LYS A 572 14.22 27.15 18.02
CA LYS A 572 13.12 28.05 18.38
C LYS A 572 12.31 27.39 19.49
N ALA A 573 12.22 28.05 20.65
CA ALA A 573 11.35 27.60 21.73
C ALA A 573 9.88 27.61 21.28
N LEU A 574 9.15 26.54 21.58
CA LEU A 574 7.70 26.54 21.50
C LEU A 574 7.15 27.50 22.56
N ALA A 575 6.03 28.16 22.28
CA ALA A 575 5.44 29.14 23.19
C ALA A 575 4.87 28.42 24.43
N THR A 576 5.59 28.48 25.55
CA THR A 576 5.11 27.98 26.85
C THR A 576 4.11 28.96 27.45
N GLU A 577 2.84 28.65 27.27
CA GLU A 577 1.72 29.24 27.99
C GLU A 577 1.70 28.77 29.46
N ARG A 578 1.35 29.68 30.38
CA ARG A 578 1.09 29.35 31.78
C ARG A 578 -0.30 28.72 31.90
N GLU A 579 -0.38 27.58 32.56
CA GLU A 579 -1.66 26.94 32.86
C GLU A 579 -2.57 27.85 33.71
N LEU A 580 -3.81 28.04 33.25
CA LEU A 580 -4.92 28.64 33.98
C LEU A 580 -5.34 27.75 35.16
N THR A 581 -5.61 28.34 36.31
CA THR A 581 -6.24 27.63 37.44
C THR A 581 -7.70 27.26 37.09
N PRO A 582 -8.33 26.32 37.81
CA PRO A 582 -9.77 26.06 37.67
C PRO A 582 -10.64 27.30 37.88
N GLU A 583 -10.20 28.21 38.77
CA GLU A 583 -10.87 29.47 39.09
C GLU A 583 -10.73 30.50 37.97
N ASP A 584 -9.49 30.77 37.50
CA ASP A 584 -9.21 31.66 36.36
C ASP A 584 -9.89 31.16 35.07
N LEU A 585 -10.02 29.83 34.93
CA LEU A 585 -10.71 29.17 33.81
C LEU A 585 -12.22 29.40 33.88
N GLN A 586 -12.83 29.27 35.06
CA GLN A 586 -14.26 29.50 35.26
C GLN A 586 -14.61 30.97 34.97
N GLU A 587 -13.87 31.92 35.55
CA GLU A 587 -14.09 33.36 35.34
C GLU A 587 -14.03 33.74 33.86
N LYS A 588 -13.02 33.25 33.12
CA LYS A 588 -12.87 33.54 31.69
C LYS A 588 -13.84 32.80 30.79
N ALA A 589 -14.27 31.59 31.17
CA ALA A 589 -15.32 30.89 30.46
C ALA A 589 -16.68 31.62 30.61
N ASP A 590 -16.95 32.15 31.81
CA ASP A 590 -18.15 32.93 32.12
C ASP A 590 -18.08 34.37 31.51
N GLU A 591 -16.89 34.88 31.21
CA GLU A 591 -16.68 36.13 30.44
C GLU A 591 -16.98 35.96 28.94
N ILE A 592 -16.54 34.85 28.31
CA ILE A 592 -16.60 34.70 26.84
C ILE A 592 -17.77 33.86 26.33
N LEU A 593 -18.39 32.99 27.14
CA LEU A 593 -19.48 32.11 26.70
C LEU A 593 -20.84 32.54 27.28
N PRO A 594 -21.93 32.54 26.49
CA PRO A 594 -23.28 32.78 26.99
C PRO A 594 -23.65 31.84 28.14
N ALA A 595 -24.26 32.40 29.20
CA ALA A 595 -24.70 31.64 30.37
C ALA A 595 -25.63 30.47 30.02
N ASP A 596 -26.44 30.59 28.96
CA ASP A 596 -27.33 29.52 28.48
C ASP A 596 -26.55 28.31 27.95
N ILE A 597 -25.45 28.52 27.22
CA ILE A 597 -24.54 27.44 26.80
C ILE A 597 -23.88 26.81 28.02
N LEU A 598 -23.38 27.64 28.95
CA LEU A 598 -22.64 27.18 30.13
C LEU A 598 -23.49 26.34 31.08
N ASN A 599 -24.76 26.74 31.29
CA ASN A 599 -25.75 25.96 32.03
C ASN A 599 -26.19 24.72 31.23
N GLY A 600 -26.42 24.87 29.93
CA GLY A 600 -26.81 23.77 29.05
C GLY A 600 -25.77 22.65 28.99
N LEU A 601 -24.47 22.95 29.01
CA LEU A 601 -23.37 21.97 29.03
C LEU A 601 -23.38 21.02 30.24
N VAL A 602 -23.99 21.44 31.36
CA VAL A 602 -24.04 20.69 32.63
C VAL A 602 -25.46 20.20 32.99
N ASP A 603 -26.46 20.45 32.14
CA ASP A 603 -27.84 20.03 32.41
C ASP A 603 -27.95 18.51 32.57
N SER A 604 -28.76 18.06 33.53
CA SER A 604 -29.21 16.69 33.68
C SER A 604 -29.77 16.05 32.38
N ASN A 605 -30.53 16.82 31.61
CA ASN A 605 -31.16 16.38 30.36
C ASN A 605 -30.15 16.43 29.21
N TRP A 606 -29.84 15.27 28.66
CA TRP A 606 -28.89 15.15 27.55
C TRP A 606 -29.31 15.92 26.29
N LYS A 607 -30.62 16.17 26.07
CA LYS A 607 -31.09 16.99 24.94
C LYS A 607 -30.72 18.46 25.09
N ASN A 608 -30.72 18.97 26.32
CA ASN A 608 -30.29 20.33 26.63
C ASN A 608 -28.77 20.44 26.48
N ARG A 609 -28.02 19.42 26.92
CA ARG A 609 -26.58 19.30 26.64
C ARG A 609 -26.27 19.23 25.14
N LEU A 610 -27.10 18.54 24.35
CA LEU A 610 -26.94 18.44 22.89
C LEU A 610 -27.10 19.81 22.22
N ALA A 611 -28.20 20.52 22.49
CA ALA A 611 -28.43 21.85 21.94
C ALA A 611 -27.29 22.84 22.31
N ALA A 612 -26.78 22.77 23.54
CA ALA A 612 -25.66 23.60 23.98
C ALA A 612 -24.34 23.31 23.25
N VAL A 613 -24.01 22.04 22.96
CA VAL A 613 -22.80 21.71 22.16
C VAL A 613 -22.99 21.98 20.67
N GLU A 614 -24.21 21.83 20.14
CA GLU A 614 -24.52 22.20 18.75
C GLU A 614 -24.41 23.72 18.53
N GLN A 615 -24.95 24.54 19.46
CA GLN A 615 -24.79 25.99 19.44
C GLN A 615 -23.31 26.39 19.58
N LEU A 616 -22.60 25.84 20.58
CA LEU A 616 -21.21 26.18 20.82
C LEU A 616 -20.29 25.78 19.66
N LEU A 617 -20.57 24.68 18.95
CA LEU A 617 -19.84 24.33 17.72
C LEU A 617 -20.13 25.32 16.57
N GLY A 618 -21.35 25.86 16.49
CA GLY A 618 -21.70 26.92 15.53
C GLY A 618 -20.99 28.25 15.80
N GLU A 619 -20.79 28.59 17.08
CA GLU A 619 -20.11 29.81 17.52
C GLU A 619 -18.58 29.69 17.56
N ILE A 620 -18.02 28.46 17.52
CA ILE A 620 -16.61 28.18 17.86
C ILE A 620 -15.58 28.91 16.99
N THR A 621 -15.92 29.32 15.76
CA THR A 621 -15.00 30.03 14.85
C THR A 621 -15.07 31.56 14.96
N GLY A 622 -15.90 32.09 15.88
CA GLY A 622 -16.13 33.53 16.06
C GLY A 622 -15.25 34.23 17.10
N PHE A 623 -14.42 33.51 17.86
CA PHE A 623 -13.59 34.07 18.93
C PHE A 623 -12.29 34.71 18.39
N ASP A 624 -11.71 35.68 19.11
CA ASP A 624 -10.44 36.28 18.68
C ASP A 624 -9.28 35.32 18.92
N ALA A 625 -8.69 34.81 17.84
CA ALA A 625 -7.52 33.94 17.88
C ALA A 625 -6.25 34.58 18.48
N LYS A 626 -6.28 35.87 18.82
CA LYS A 626 -5.23 36.58 19.57
C LYS A 626 -5.47 36.61 21.08
N GLN A 627 -6.66 36.21 21.57
CA GLN A 627 -6.95 36.17 22.99
C GLN A 627 -6.06 35.13 23.68
N ALA A 628 -5.30 35.58 24.68
CA ALA A 628 -4.32 34.74 25.37
C ALA A 628 -5.02 33.57 26.09
N GLY A 629 -4.75 32.35 25.60
CA GLY A 629 -5.28 31.11 26.14
C GLY A 629 -6.70 30.74 25.71
N ILE A 630 -7.23 31.33 24.63
CA ILE A 630 -8.54 30.95 24.07
C ILE A 630 -8.69 29.43 23.88
N SER A 631 -7.67 28.78 23.33
CA SER A 631 -7.62 27.32 23.15
C SER A 631 -7.72 26.56 24.47
N GLN A 632 -7.05 27.03 25.53
CA GLN A 632 -7.11 26.42 26.86
C GLN A 632 -8.48 26.62 27.50
N ILE A 633 -9.07 27.81 27.38
CA ILE A 633 -10.40 28.12 27.94
C ILE A 633 -11.47 27.24 27.30
N LEU A 634 -11.51 27.17 25.96
CA LEU A 634 -12.54 26.42 25.23
C LEU A 634 -12.40 24.90 25.47
N ILE A 635 -11.20 24.34 25.33
CA ILE A 635 -10.98 22.89 25.51
C ILE A 635 -11.25 22.47 26.96
N ARG A 636 -10.72 23.20 27.96
CA ARG A 636 -10.95 22.84 29.38
C ARG A 636 -12.38 23.10 29.84
N THR A 637 -13.12 24.01 29.20
CA THR A 637 -14.57 24.16 29.45
C THR A 637 -15.32 22.90 29.01
N ILE A 638 -15.00 22.34 27.83
CA ILE A 638 -15.64 21.12 27.33
C ILE A 638 -15.28 19.86 28.12
N SER A 639 -14.01 19.68 28.52
CA SER A 639 -13.57 18.52 29.29
C SER A 639 -13.87 18.63 30.79
N GLY A 640 -13.70 19.81 31.38
CA GLY A 640 -13.83 20.04 32.82
C GLY A 640 -15.27 20.13 33.33
N ARG A 641 -16.21 20.71 32.57
CA ARG A 641 -17.61 20.82 32.99
C ARG A 641 -18.32 19.46 32.84
N LYS A 642 -18.62 18.84 33.98
CA LYS A 642 -19.21 17.48 34.09
C LYS A 642 -20.52 17.39 33.27
N PRO A 643 -20.75 16.31 32.49
CA PRO A 643 -20.00 15.05 32.49
C PRO A 643 -18.65 15.07 31.73
N GLY A 644 -18.22 16.21 31.18
CA GLY A 644 -16.93 16.32 30.50
C GLY A 644 -16.89 15.43 29.24
N LEU A 645 -15.77 14.73 29.03
CA LEU A 645 -15.63 13.66 28.03
C LEU A 645 -16.11 12.29 28.55
N LYS A 646 -16.60 12.20 29.80
CA LYS A 646 -17.30 11.00 30.34
C LYS A 646 -18.81 11.08 30.11
N GLU A 647 -19.19 11.76 29.03
CA GLU A 647 -20.56 11.86 28.53
C GLU A 647 -21.07 10.49 28.07
N MET A 648 -22.30 10.15 28.47
CA MET A 648 -22.94 8.86 28.15
C MET A 648 -23.74 8.92 26.85
N ASN A 649 -24.21 10.10 26.43
CA ASN A 649 -24.86 10.26 25.14
C ASN A 649 -23.82 10.41 24.02
N PHE A 650 -23.79 9.44 23.10
CA PHE A 650 -22.80 9.41 22.02
C PHE A 650 -22.88 10.62 21.07
N GLN A 651 -24.06 11.23 20.85
CA GLN A 651 -24.19 12.42 20.00
C GLN A 651 -23.55 13.63 20.68
N VAL A 652 -23.87 13.86 21.96
CA VAL A 652 -23.26 14.94 22.77
C VAL A 652 -21.74 14.76 22.86
N LEU A 653 -21.26 13.53 23.10
CA LEU A 653 -19.82 13.23 23.13
C LEU A 653 -19.15 13.49 21.77
N LYS A 654 -19.81 13.16 20.65
CA LYS A 654 -19.30 13.45 19.31
C LYS A 654 -19.11 14.95 19.10
N PHE A 655 -20.14 15.75 19.38
CA PHE A 655 -20.07 17.20 19.26
C PHE A 655 -19.01 17.82 20.20
N LYS A 656 -18.83 17.31 21.43
CA LYS A 656 -17.73 17.74 22.31
C LYS A 656 -16.35 17.47 21.70
N LEU A 657 -16.15 16.34 21.02
CA LEU A 657 -14.91 16.04 20.30
C LEU A 657 -14.75 16.91 19.05
N ASP A 658 -15.83 17.11 18.26
CA ASP A 658 -15.84 18.01 17.09
C ASP A 658 -15.50 19.47 17.50
N ILE A 659 -15.93 19.95 18.68
CA ILE A 659 -15.51 21.25 19.24
C ILE A 659 -14.00 21.27 19.55
N ILE A 660 -13.48 20.28 20.29
CA ILE A 660 -12.04 20.23 20.64
C ILE A 660 -11.16 20.16 19.39
N ARG A 661 -11.60 19.40 18.38
CA ARG A 661 -10.99 19.36 17.04
C ARG A 661 -10.99 20.75 16.39
N SER A 662 -12.16 21.39 16.30
CA SER A 662 -12.31 22.70 15.66
C SER A 662 -11.46 23.76 16.36
N VAL A 663 -11.32 23.70 17.69
CA VAL A 663 -10.42 24.60 18.43
C VAL A 663 -8.96 24.37 18.04
N ALA A 664 -8.52 23.12 17.88
CA ALA A 664 -7.16 22.80 17.42
C ALA A 664 -6.89 23.18 15.96
N GLU A 665 -7.91 23.11 15.09
CA GLU A 665 -7.82 23.49 13.68
C GLU A 665 -7.82 25.02 13.47
N ASN A 666 -8.44 25.81 14.37
CA ASN A 666 -8.65 27.26 14.18
C ASN A 666 -7.84 28.17 15.11
N TYR A 667 -7.36 27.69 16.27
CA TYR A 667 -6.69 28.53 17.29
C TYR A 667 -5.26 28.06 17.63
N PRO A 668 -4.38 28.96 18.12
CA PRO A 668 -3.03 28.58 18.54
C PRO A 668 -3.07 27.57 19.70
N LEU A 669 -2.67 26.32 19.43
CA LEU A 669 -2.66 25.26 20.44
C LEU A 669 -1.27 25.08 21.06
N THR A 670 -1.22 24.95 22.39
CA THR A 670 0.00 24.72 23.15
C THR A 670 0.09 23.28 23.66
N THR A 671 1.30 22.75 23.82
CA THR A 671 1.52 21.42 24.42
C THR A 671 0.99 21.35 25.85
N THR A 672 0.98 22.48 26.58
CA THR A 672 0.31 22.64 27.89
C THR A 672 -1.17 22.27 27.82
N THR A 673 -1.88 22.74 26.79
CA THR A 673 -3.32 22.48 26.62
C THR A 673 -3.60 21.06 26.13
N VAL A 674 -2.74 20.52 25.25
CA VAL A 674 -2.80 19.11 24.80
C VAL A 674 -2.65 18.15 25.99
N ASP A 675 -1.64 18.35 26.84
CA ASP A 675 -1.31 17.44 27.94
C ASP A 675 -2.46 17.24 28.94
N LEU A 676 -3.32 18.26 29.10
CA LEU A 676 -4.45 18.26 30.02
C LEU A 676 -5.65 17.44 29.52
N VAL A 677 -5.68 17.02 28.25
CA VAL A 677 -6.85 16.35 27.63
C VAL A 677 -6.49 15.15 26.76
N VAL A 678 -5.26 15.04 26.24
CA VAL A 678 -4.82 13.98 25.31
C VAL A 678 -5.09 12.57 25.82
N ASN A 679 -4.97 12.34 27.13
CA ASN A 679 -5.29 11.05 27.77
C ASN A 679 -6.79 10.72 27.67
N GLU A 680 -7.68 11.68 27.96
CA GLU A 680 -9.13 11.47 27.83
C GLU A 680 -9.55 11.26 26.36
N ILE A 681 -8.94 11.97 25.40
CA ILE A 681 -9.16 11.72 23.97
C ILE A 681 -8.67 10.33 23.56
N THR A 682 -7.49 9.91 24.03
CA THR A 682 -6.91 8.59 23.74
C THR A 682 -7.78 7.45 24.28
N GLU A 683 -8.39 7.62 25.46
CA GLU A 683 -9.41 6.70 26.00
C GLU A 683 -10.57 6.50 25.01
N LYS A 684 -10.98 7.56 24.28
CA LYS A 684 -12.11 7.51 23.33
C LYS A 684 -11.77 6.90 21.98
N LEU A 685 -10.51 6.59 21.66
CA LEU A 685 -10.19 5.75 20.49
C LEU A 685 -10.91 4.38 20.56
N ALA A 686 -11.14 3.86 21.77
CA ALA A 686 -11.88 2.62 21.97
C ALA A 686 -13.42 2.76 21.89
N ASP A 687 -13.97 3.97 21.77
CA ASP A 687 -15.43 4.17 21.68
C ASP A 687 -16.01 3.55 20.40
N ALA A 688 -17.20 2.96 20.50
CA ALA A 688 -17.81 2.22 19.40
C ALA A 688 -18.47 3.10 18.32
N LYS A 689 -18.71 4.39 18.60
CA LYS A 689 -19.34 5.34 17.66
C LYS A 689 -18.44 6.56 17.38
N ASN A 690 -17.64 6.97 18.36
CA ASN A 690 -16.89 8.23 18.33
C ASN A 690 -15.36 8.05 18.22
N GLY A 691 -14.84 6.82 18.17
CA GLY A 691 -13.40 6.56 18.05
C GLY A 691 -12.76 7.20 16.81
N ALA A 692 -13.50 7.30 15.71
CA ALA A 692 -13.06 8.03 14.52
C ALA A 692 -12.91 9.54 14.76
N THR A 693 -13.86 10.16 15.48
CA THR A 693 -13.77 11.58 15.85
C THR A 693 -12.63 11.83 16.84
N ALA A 694 -12.41 10.92 17.80
CA ALA A 694 -11.27 11.00 18.72
C ALA A 694 -9.92 10.89 17.97
N ALA A 695 -9.82 10.00 16.98
CA ALA A 695 -8.65 9.90 16.10
C ALA A 695 -8.41 11.19 15.30
N ASP A 696 -9.46 11.82 14.78
CA ASP A 696 -9.36 13.10 14.08
C ASP A 696 -8.94 14.26 15.01
N VAL A 697 -9.37 14.27 16.29
CA VAL A 697 -8.86 15.23 17.31
C VAL A 697 -7.36 15.06 17.51
N LEU A 698 -6.87 13.83 17.67
CA LEU A 698 -5.43 13.56 17.84
C LEU A 698 -4.62 13.97 16.61
N SER A 699 -5.16 13.79 15.39
CA SER A 699 -4.55 14.28 14.16
C SER A 699 -4.53 15.82 14.10
N ALA A 700 -5.59 16.51 14.51
CA ALA A 700 -5.61 17.98 14.60
C ALA A 700 -4.60 18.50 15.65
N PHE A 701 -4.47 17.83 16.80
CA PHE A 701 -3.41 18.14 17.78
C PHE A 701 -2.01 17.94 17.20
N ALA A 702 -1.80 16.92 16.34
CA ALA A 702 -0.53 16.66 15.68
C ALA A 702 -0.18 17.69 14.59
N GLU A 703 -1.18 18.24 13.90
CA GLU A 703 -1.04 19.35 12.95
C GLU A 703 -0.73 20.67 13.65
N ALA A 704 -1.41 20.97 14.76
CA ALA A 704 -1.23 22.20 15.53
C ALA A 704 0.04 22.22 16.40
N THR A 705 0.60 21.04 16.73
CA THR A 705 1.83 20.91 17.53
C THR A 705 2.94 20.16 16.78
N LYS A 706 3.10 18.85 17.02
CA LYS A 706 3.98 17.92 16.29
C LYS A 706 3.46 16.49 16.41
N LEU A 707 3.51 15.72 15.31
CA LEU A 707 3.15 14.30 15.31
C LEU A 707 3.90 13.49 16.39
N GLU A 708 5.23 13.60 16.45
CA GLU A 708 6.08 12.91 17.43
C GLU A 708 5.66 13.14 18.88
N TYR A 709 5.22 14.36 19.21
CA TYR A 709 4.77 14.69 20.56
C TYR A 709 3.46 13.97 20.91
N ILE A 710 2.48 14.01 20.00
CA ILE A 710 1.18 13.35 20.21
C ILE A 710 1.34 11.82 20.22
N VAL A 711 2.11 11.24 19.29
CA VAL A 711 2.36 9.79 19.22
C VAL A 711 3.02 9.30 20.51
N GLY A 712 4.01 10.01 21.05
CA GLY A 712 4.63 9.66 22.33
C GLY A 712 3.64 9.67 23.50
N LYS A 713 2.77 10.69 23.59
CA LYS A 713 1.73 10.78 24.64
C LYS A 713 0.69 9.67 24.52
N VAL A 714 0.16 9.46 23.30
CA VAL A 714 -0.86 8.45 22.98
C VAL A 714 -0.36 7.05 23.29
N LEU A 715 0.84 6.67 22.84
CA LEU A 715 1.39 5.33 23.12
C LEU A 715 1.72 5.13 24.60
N SER A 716 2.31 6.13 25.28
CA SER A 716 2.59 6.05 26.72
C SER A 716 1.32 5.79 27.53
N PHE A 717 0.27 6.58 27.32
CA PHE A 717 -1.01 6.40 28.01
C PHE A 717 -1.70 5.09 27.62
N ALA A 718 -1.62 4.66 26.36
CA ALA A 718 -2.20 3.41 25.90
C ALA A 718 -1.58 2.18 26.59
N PHE A 719 -0.25 2.14 26.80
CA PHE A 719 0.39 1.06 27.55
C PHE A 719 -0.01 1.00 29.03
N GLU A 720 -0.37 2.14 29.64
CA GLU A 720 -0.93 2.18 31.00
C GLU A 720 -2.38 1.67 31.05
N GLN A 721 -3.11 1.68 29.94
CA GLN A 721 -4.51 1.24 29.91
C GLN A 721 -4.65 -0.29 29.96
N LYS A 722 -5.53 -0.75 30.85
CA LYS A 722 -5.96 -2.16 30.91
C LYS A 722 -6.85 -2.58 29.73
N SER A 723 -7.37 -1.62 28.96
CA SER A 723 -8.24 -1.89 27.81
C SER A 723 -7.42 -2.25 26.57
N PRO A 724 -7.49 -3.50 26.07
CA PRO A 724 -6.76 -3.89 24.87
C PRO A 724 -7.23 -3.15 23.62
N LYS A 725 -8.48 -2.65 23.61
CA LYS A 725 -9.00 -1.85 22.50
C LYS A 725 -8.35 -0.47 22.44
N VAL A 726 -8.08 0.18 23.58
CA VAL A 726 -7.32 1.45 23.56
C VAL A 726 -5.91 1.22 23.00
N GLN A 727 -5.26 0.13 23.42
CA GLN A 727 -3.94 -0.25 22.91
C GLN A 727 -3.94 -0.55 21.39
N SER A 728 -4.91 -1.30 20.87
CA SER A 728 -4.97 -1.61 19.44
C SER A 728 -5.32 -0.39 18.60
N GLU A 729 -6.31 0.41 19.00
CA GLU A 729 -6.72 1.59 18.24
C GLU A 729 -5.67 2.72 18.29
N ALA A 730 -4.87 2.81 19.36
CA ALA A 730 -3.68 3.67 19.40
C ALA A 730 -2.65 3.27 18.33
N PHE A 731 -2.32 1.98 18.20
CA PHE A 731 -1.42 1.51 17.14
C PHE A 731 -2.02 1.71 15.73
N ASN A 732 -3.33 1.48 15.55
CA ASN A 732 -4.03 1.74 14.29
C ASN A 732 -3.95 3.22 13.89
N TRP A 733 -4.19 4.14 14.84
CA TRP A 733 -4.07 5.59 14.61
C TRP A 733 -2.64 6.02 14.31
N VAL A 734 -1.63 5.47 14.98
CA VAL A 734 -0.21 5.74 14.66
C VAL A 734 0.13 5.27 13.24
N GLY A 735 -0.30 4.08 12.83
CA GLY A 735 -0.11 3.59 11.46
C GLY A 735 -0.75 4.51 10.41
N LYS A 736 -2.03 4.86 10.59
CA LYS A 736 -2.73 5.84 9.75
C LYS A 736 -1.96 7.17 9.70
N SER A 737 -1.53 7.69 10.84
CA SER A 737 -0.84 8.98 10.92
C SER A 737 0.52 8.96 10.22
N ILE A 738 1.28 7.85 10.27
CA ILE A 738 2.51 7.69 9.49
C ILE A 738 2.22 7.73 7.98
N THR A 739 1.07 7.23 7.51
CA THR A 739 0.68 7.36 6.10
C THR A 739 0.17 8.76 5.72
N GLU A 740 -0.45 9.49 6.64
CA GLU A 740 -1.01 10.83 6.37
C GLU A 740 0.02 11.96 6.50
N PHE A 741 0.94 11.89 7.47
CA PHE A 741 1.96 12.92 7.75
C PHE A 741 3.36 12.55 7.20
N GLY A 742 3.56 11.29 6.80
CA GLY A 742 4.89 10.73 6.56
C GLY A 742 5.60 10.33 7.86
N PHE A 743 6.80 9.76 7.72
CA PHE A 743 7.59 9.26 8.86
C PHE A 743 8.28 10.41 9.64
N GLN A 744 7.49 11.20 10.37
CA GLN A 744 7.96 12.31 11.22
C GLN A 744 8.14 11.88 12.69
N LEU A 745 8.78 10.73 12.92
CA LEU A 745 8.93 10.07 14.23
C LEU A 745 10.36 9.56 14.43
N GLN A 746 10.92 9.67 15.64
CA GLN A 746 12.20 9.02 15.97
C GLN A 746 12.09 7.48 15.85
N PRO A 747 12.79 6.82 14.89
CA PRO A 747 12.52 5.42 14.56
C PRO A 747 12.79 4.45 15.71
N LYS A 748 13.82 4.71 16.53
CA LYS A 748 14.24 3.82 17.63
C LYS A 748 13.16 3.70 18.71
N THR A 749 12.59 4.84 19.12
CA THR A 749 11.51 4.90 20.11
C THR A 749 10.27 4.14 19.62
N LEU A 750 9.88 4.38 18.36
CA LEU A 750 8.74 3.69 17.76
C LEU A 750 8.98 2.17 17.65
N ILE A 751 10.17 1.71 17.28
CA ILE A 751 10.51 0.28 17.24
C ILE A 751 10.42 -0.35 18.63
N GLU A 752 10.83 0.33 19.69
CA GLU A 752 10.72 -0.17 21.07
C GLU A 752 9.26 -0.29 21.51
N ASP A 753 8.41 0.71 21.21
CA ASP A 753 6.98 0.67 21.52
C ASP A 753 6.23 -0.38 20.68
N VAL A 754 6.54 -0.49 19.39
CA VAL A 754 5.99 -1.53 18.51
C VAL A 754 6.44 -2.92 18.98
N ARG A 755 7.68 -3.11 19.46
CA ARG A 755 8.11 -4.37 20.06
C ARG A 755 7.28 -4.73 21.31
N LYS A 756 6.97 -3.77 22.20
CA LYS A 756 6.06 -3.99 23.34
C LYS A 756 4.68 -4.45 22.88
N GLY A 757 4.14 -3.84 21.81
CA GLY A 757 2.87 -4.23 21.19
C GLY A 757 2.89 -5.63 20.58
N VAL A 758 3.91 -5.94 19.78
CA VAL A 758 4.15 -7.24 19.13
C VAL A 758 4.33 -8.36 20.18
N GLN A 759 4.97 -8.07 21.31
CA GLN A 759 5.11 -9.00 22.43
C GLN A 759 3.89 -9.06 23.36
N SER A 760 2.87 -8.22 23.16
CA SER A 760 1.66 -8.19 24.00
C SER A 760 0.98 -9.55 24.06
N THR A 761 0.51 -9.92 25.24
CA THR A 761 -0.23 -11.18 25.46
C THR A 761 -1.59 -11.17 24.77
N ASN A 762 -2.17 -10.00 24.50
CA ASN A 762 -3.46 -9.85 23.82
C ASN A 762 -3.30 -9.96 22.28
N PRO A 763 -4.04 -10.86 21.60
CA PRO A 763 -3.93 -11.04 20.15
C PRO A 763 -4.30 -9.80 19.31
N THR A 764 -5.26 -8.99 19.75
CA THR A 764 -5.73 -7.80 19.00
C THR A 764 -4.69 -6.69 19.03
N VAL A 765 -4.08 -6.44 20.20
CA VAL A 765 -2.98 -5.49 20.37
C VAL A 765 -1.76 -5.93 19.55
N ARG A 766 -1.45 -7.22 19.60
CA ARG A 766 -0.38 -7.83 18.81
C ARG A 766 -0.62 -7.64 17.30
N ALA A 767 -1.82 -7.93 16.81
CA ALA A 767 -2.15 -7.77 15.40
C ALA A 767 -1.99 -6.32 14.92
N ALA A 768 -2.51 -5.34 15.67
CA ALA A 768 -2.36 -3.91 15.36
C ALA A 768 -0.88 -3.47 15.35
N ALA A 769 -0.08 -3.94 16.31
CA ALA A 769 1.36 -3.66 16.35
C ALA A 769 2.12 -4.31 15.19
N ILE A 770 1.76 -5.53 14.76
CA ILE A 770 2.36 -6.18 13.59
C ILE A 770 1.96 -5.44 12.29
N GLN A 771 0.71 -5.01 12.16
CA GLN A 771 0.27 -4.18 11.02
C GLN A 771 1.01 -2.83 10.97
N LEU A 772 1.38 -2.27 12.13
CA LEU A 772 2.26 -1.12 12.22
C LEU A 772 3.70 -1.45 11.78
N VAL A 773 4.25 -2.64 12.07
CA VAL A 773 5.54 -3.08 11.47
C VAL A 773 5.46 -3.12 9.94
N GLY A 774 4.38 -3.65 9.36
CA GLY A 774 4.15 -3.62 7.91
C GLY A 774 4.05 -2.19 7.37
N THR A 775 3.33 -1.31 8.06
CA THR A 775 3.24 0.13 7.70
C THR A 775 4.61 0.82 7.74
N MET A 776 5.47 0.44 8.70
CA MET A 776 6.83 0.93 8.81
C MET A 776 7.78 0.33 7.76
N SER A 777 7.51 -0.85 7.18
CA SER A 777 8.42 -1.49 6.21
C SER A 777 8.50 -0.72 4.88
N MET A 778 7.45 0.01 4.49
CA MET A 778 7.49 0.97 3.36
C MET A 778 8.59 2.03 3.52
N TYR A 779 8.76 2.52 4.76
CA TYR A 779 9.68 3.61 5.09
C TYR A 779 11.06 3.12 5.54
N MET A 780 11.13 1.94 6.17
CA MET A 780 12.33 1.43 6.85
C MET A 780 12.99 0.24 6.14
N GLY A 781 12.34 -0.31 5.09
CA GLY A 781 12.85 -1.41 4.27
C GLY A 781 13.23 -2.67 5.04
N ASN A 782 13.97 -3.57 4.36
CA ASN A 782 14.44 -4.85 4.91
C ASN A 782 15.20 -4.75 6.24
N ALA A 783 15.83 -3.60 6.53
CA ALA A 783 16.56 -3.37 7.79
C ALA A 783 15.67 -3.46 9.04
N LEU A 784 14.38 -3.10 8.93
CA LEU A 784 13.45 -3.15 10.06
C LEU A 784 13.20 -4.57 10.59
N MET A 785 13.24 -5.60 9.72
CA MET A 785 12.96 -6.98 10.16
C MET A 785 14.05 -7.54 11.11
N MET A 786 15.28 -7.01 11.03
CA MET A 786 16.38 -7.40 11.92
C MET A 786 16.12 -7.02 13.39
N PHE A 787 15.22 -6.06 13.68
CA PHE A 787 14.81 -5.76 15.06
C PHE A 787 13.87 -6.82 15.67
N PHE A 788 13.37 -7.76 14.86
CA PHE A 788 12.49 -8.85 15.27
C PHE A 788 13.14 -10.24 15.03
N ASP A 789 14.44 -10.29 14.71
CA ASP A 789 15.19 -11.53 14.47
C ASP A 789 15.18 -12.46 15.70
N SER A 790 15.08 -11.89 16.91
CA SER A 790 15.01 -12.57 18.20
C SER A 790 13.62 -13.04 18.62
N GLU A 791 12.57 -12.74 17.84
CA GLU A 791 11.20 -13.17 18.17
C GLU A 791 10.98 -14.66 17.91
N LYS A 792 10.00 -15.24 18.62
CA LYS A 792 9.67 -16.67 18.48
C LYS A 792 9.27 -16.99 17.02
N PRO A 793 9.66 -18.14 16.43
CA PRO A 793 9.49 -18.39 15.00
C PRO A 793 8.07 -18.18 14.44
N ALA A 794 7.03 -18.55 15.19
CA ALA A 794 5.64 -18.32 14.80
C ALA A 794 5.25 -16.83 14.78
N LEU A 795 5.80 -16.03 15.71
CA LEU A 795 5.58 -14.58 15.77
C LEU A 795 6.38 -13.88 14.67
N LYS A 796 7.65 -14.28 14.47
CA LYS A 796 8.48 -13.79 13.36
C LYS A 796 7.84 -14.07 11.99
N SER A 797 7.20 -15.22 11.82
CA SER A 797 6.43 -15.55 10.61
C SER A 797 5.23 -14.61 10.41
N GLN A 798 4.46 -14.32 11.47
CA GLN A 798 3.36 -13.34 11.40
C GLN A 798 3.85 -11.92 11.06
N ILE A 799 5.01 -11.52 11.58
CA ILE A 799 5.65 -10.25 11.24
C ILE A 799 6.06 -10.25 9.76
N GLN A 800 6.72 -11.30 9.27
CA GLN A 800 7.13 -11.42 7.87
C GLN A 800 5.94 -11.30 6.91
N VAL A 801 4.79 -11.91 7.24
CA VAL A 801 3.59 -11.88 6.38
C VAL A 801 2.97 -10.48 6.24
N GLU A 802 2.99 -9.63 7.27
CA GLU A 802 2.58 -8.22 7.11
C GLU A 802 3.70 -7.35 6.51
N PHE A 803 4.96 -7.68 6.79
CA PHE A 803 6.13 -6.98 6.26
C PHE A 803 6.24 -7.09 4.74
N ASP A 804 6.05 -8.30 4.21
CA ASP A 804 6.20 -8.64 2.78
C ASP A 804 5.11 -8.02 1.89
N LYS A 805 3.97 -7.60 2.46
CA LYS A 805 2.91 -6.87 1.73
C LYS A 805 3.34 -5.47 1.30
N ASN A 806 4.19 -4.84 2.11
CA ASN A 806 4.47 -3.41 2.05
C ASN A 806 5.95 -3.08 1.79
N VAL A 807 6.85 -4.06 1.93
CA VAL A 807 8.28 -3.84 1.70
C VAL A 807 8.56 -3.61 0.20
N GLY A 808 9.25 -2.52 -0.11
CA GLY A 808 9.54 -2.12 -1.49
C GLY A 808 8.41 -1.36 -2.19
N GLU A 809 7.23 -1.24 -1.58
CA GLU A 809 6.26 -0.22 -2.01
C GLU A 809 6.83 1.18 -1.76
N LYS A 810 6.48 2.14 -2.63
CA LYS A 810 6.86 3.54 -2.42
C LYS A 810 5.93 4.16 -1.38
N PRO A 811 6.45 4.78 -0.30
CA PRO A 811 5.61 5.45 0.69
C PRO A 811 4.62 6.44 0.07
N PRO A 812 3.39 6.55 0.63
CA PRO A 812 2.43 7.56 0.20
C PRO A 812 3.00 8.96 0.42
N LYS A 813 2.63 9.91 -0.46
CA LYS A 813 2.98 11.32 -0.26
C LYS A 813 2.19 11.87 0.93
N PRO A 814 2.83 12.56 1.91
CA PRO A 814 2.13 13.20 3.00
C PRO A 814 1.02 14.14 2.51
N VAL A 815 -0.15 14.02 3.15
CA VAL A 815 -1.36 14.82 2.92
C VAL A 815 -1.69 15.74 4.10
N ARG A 816 -1.05 15.52 5.26
CA ARG A 816 -1.17 16.30 6.50
C ARG A 816 0.17 16.84 6.99
N GLY A 817 0.10 17.80 7.93
CA GLY A 817 1.26 18.42 8.56
C GLY A 817 1.92 19.53 7.72
N VAL A 818 2.95 20.17 8.28
CA VAL A 818 3.60 21.33 7.67
C VAL A 818 4.42 20.91 6.44
N GLN A 819 3.88 21.15 5.25
CA GLN A 819 4.72 21.28 4.05
C GLN A 819 5.70 22.44 4.27
N ARG A 820 7.01 22.18 4.22
CA ARG A 820 8.00 23.26 4.09
C ARG A 820 7.75 23.96 2.75
N SER A 821 7.15 25.15 2.81
CA SER A 821 6.63 25.84 1.64
C SER A 821 7.73 26.27 0.66
N SER A 822 7.80 25.61 -0.50
CA SER A 822 8.50 26.13 -1.67
C SER A 822 7.71 27.31 -2.26
N GLY A 823 7.94 28.51 -1.72
CA GLY A 823 7.25 29.72 -2.16
C GLY A 823 7.89 30.99 -1.57
N GLY A 824 8.50 31.80 -2.42
CA GLY A 824 9.08 33.09 -2.04
C GLY A 824 8.04 34.22 -2.01
N ALA A 825 8.34 35.27 -1.25
CA ALA A 825 7.63 36.55 -1.29
C ALA A 825 8.66 37.69 -1.41
N THR A 826 8.36 38.69 -2.24
CA THR A 826 9.31 39.72 -2.65
C THR A 826 9.42 40.87 -1.65
N SER A 827 10.64 41.36 -1.44
CA SER A 827 10.91 42.73 -1.00
C SER A 827 12.21 43.20 -1.65
N SER A 828 12.30 44.48 -2.02
CA SER A 828 13.29 44.98 -3.00
C SER A 828 14.30 45.96 -2.40
N SER A 829 15.57 45.72 -2.68
CA SER A 829 16.66 46.71 -2.70
C SER A 829 17.80 46.17 -3.58
N PRO A 830 18.55 47.02 -4.31
CA PRO A 830 19.52 46.57 -5.31
C PRO A 830 20.97 46.47 -4.77
N ASP A 831 21.84 45.94 -5.64
CA ASP A 831 23.31 46.01 -5.65
C ASP A 831 24.08 45.47 -4.44
N ASN A 832 24.55 44.22 -4.56
CA ASN A 832 25.96 43.94 -4.87
C ASN A 832 26.09 42.55 -5.53
N GLU A 833 27.03 42.40 -6.46
CA GLU A 833 27.30 41.13 -7.16
C GLU A 833 28.46 40.37 -6.49
N ASP A 834 28.20 39.17 -5.96
CA ASP A 834 29.19 38.09 -5.79
C ASP A 834 28.41 36.76 -5.60
N ASP A 835 28.59 35.81 -6.54
CA ASP A 835 27.73 34.62 -6.69
C ASP A 835 28.19 33.42 -5.84
N ASP A 836 27.89 33.44 -4.53
CA ASP A 836 27.96 32.23 -3.69
C ASP A 836 26.67 31.40 -3.78
N GLY A 837 26.50 30.73 -4.93
CA GLY A 837 25.45 29.75 -5.20
C GLY A 837 25.57 28.47 -4.34
N GLY A 838 25.34 28.61 -3.04
CA GLY A 838 25.25 27.53 -2.06
C GLY A 838 23.99 26.69 -2.27
N ALA A 839 24.13 25.58 -3.00
CA ALA A 839 23.04 24.64 -3.20
C ALA A 839 22.54 24.08 -1.86
N ALA A 840 21.25 24.26 -1.57
CA ALA A 840 20.63 23.69 -0.39
C ALA A 840 20.76 22.16 -0.44
N GLY A 841 21.32 21.57 0.63
CA GLY A 841 21.53 20.13 0.69
C GLY A 841 20.20 19.37 0.58
N GLU A 842 20.18 18.39 -0.32
CA GLU A 842 19.16 17.35 -0.31
C GLU A 842 19.27 16.63 1.05
N GLU A 843 18.15 16.50 1.80
CA GLU A 843 18.17 15.80 3.08
C GLU A 843 18.49 14.31 2.80
N GLU A 844 19.70 13.87 3.17
CA GLU A 844 20.18 12.51 2.89
C GLU A 844 19.15 11.46 3.37
N PRO A 845 18.79 10.46 2.54
CA PRO A 845 17.90 9.40 2.96
C PRO A 845 18.53 8.65 4.13
N ILE A 846 17.84 8.68 5.28
CA ILE A 846 18.32 8.10 6.55
C ILE A 846 18.83 6.68 6.29
N ASN A 847 20.13 6.45 6.47
CA ASN A 847 20.71 5.13 6.24
C ASN A 847 20.27 4.17 7.36
N MET A 848 19.23 3.38 7.06
CA MET A 848 18.53 2.55 8.05
C MET A 848 19.43 1.49 8.72
N ALA A 849 20.60 1.19 8.15
CA ALA A 849 21.62 0.36 8.77
C ALA A 849 22.21 0.97 10.06
N ASP A 850 22.24 2.30 10.20
CA ASP A 850 22.78 2.98 11.39
C ASP A 850 21.78 3.09 12.56
N LEU A 851 20.55 2.61 12.36
CA LEU A 851 19.58 2.43 13.42
C LEU A 851 19.80 1.13 14.20
N LEU A 852 20.43 0.12 13.57
CA LEU A 852 20.61 -1.23 14.12
C LEU A 852 21.79 -1.30 15.11
N PRO A 853 21.73 -2.19 16.14
CA PRO A 853 22.86 -2.41 17.05
C PRO A 853 24.09 -2.95 16.31
N ARG A 854 25.21 -2.22 16.41
CA ARG A 854 26.49 -2.58 15.78
C ARG A 854 27.43 -3.26 16.79
N VAL A 855 27.88 -4.47 16.47
CA VAL A 855 28.81 -5.28 17.28
C VAL A 855 30.22 -4.67 17.25
N ASP A 856 30.89 -4.67 18.39
CA ASP A 856 32.31 -4.28 18.46
C ASP A 856 33.19 -5.52 18.22
N ILE A 857 33.86 -5.59 17.07
CA ILE A 857 34.76 -6.71 16.75
C ILE A 857 36.21 -6.43 17.14
N ALA A 858 36.58 -5.19 17.50
CA ALA A 858 37.96 -4.86 17.86
C ALA A 858 38.54 -5.73 19.00
N PRO A 859 37.78 -6.13 20.05
CA PRO A 859 38.27 -7.06 21.08
C PRO A 859 38.56 -8.49 20.57
N GLN A 860 38.04 -8.86 19.40
CA GLN A 860 38.26 -10.18 18.78
C GLN A 860 39.47 -10.18 17.83
N ILE A 861 39.95 -9.01 17.41
CA ILE A 861 41.15 -8.85 16.59
C ILE A 861 42.39 -8.95 17.50
N THR A 862 42.67 -10.18 17.95
CA THR A 862 43.80 -10.47 18.85
C THR A 862 45.15 -10.40 18.14
N GLU A 863 46.22 -10.12 18.89
CA GLU A 863 47.61 -10.17 18.39
C GLU A 863 47.93 -11.54 17.76
N ALA A 864 47.38 -12.63 18.30
CA ALA A 864 47.52 -13.97 17.74
C ALA A 864 46.92 -14.10 16.34
N LEU A 865 45.71 -13.56 16.11
CA LEU A 865 45.05 -13.56 14.80
C LEU A 865 45.84 -12.70 13.78
N LEU A 866 46.29 -11.52 14.21
CA LEU A 866 47.15 -10.65 13.38
C LEU A 866 48.48 -11.34 13.03
N LYS A 867 49.06 -12.09 13.97
CA LYS A 867 50.28 -12.87 13.76
C LYS A 867 50.08 -14.03 12.77
N GLU A 868 48.97 -14.78 12.86
CA GLU A 868 48.62 -15.79 11.86
C GLU A 868 48.44 -15.19 10.46
N MET A 869 47.73 -14.07 10.35
CA MET A 869 47.61 -13.30 9.11
C MET A 869 48.97 -12.79 8.60
N SER A 870 49.96 -12.60 9.48
CA SER A 870 51.32 -12.15 9.13
C SER A 870 52.28 -13.25 8.69
N ASP A 871 51.95 -14.54 8.93
CA ASP A 871 52.93 -15.64 8.92
C ASP A 871 53.64 -15.88 7.58
N LYS A 872 54.79 -16.56 7.62
CA LYS A 872 55.58 -16.94 6.44
C LYS A 872 54.88 -17.99 5.60
N ASP A 873 54.21 -19.00 6.18
CA ASP A 873 53.39 -19.93 5.39
C ASP A 873 52.07 -19.26 4.98
N TRP A 874 51.82 -19.25 3.66
CA TRP A 874 50.59 -18.72 3.10
C TRP A 874 49.36 -19.54 3.55
N LYS A 875 49.52 -20.81 3.96
CA LYS A 875 48.43 -21.60 4.53
C LYS A 875 47.96 -21.02 5.86
N THR A 876 48.88 -20.75 6.78
CA THR A 876 48.59 -20.10 8.06
C THR A 876 48.00 -18.71 7.86
N ARG A 877 48.46 -17.95 6.85
CA ARG A 877 47.79 -16.69 6.45
C ARG A 877 46.36 -16.90 5.96
N ASN A 878 46.10 -17.94 5.16
CA ASN A 878 44.74 -18.30 4.71
C ASN A 878 43.86 -18.71 5.90
N GLU A 879 44.39 -19.45 6.87
CA GLU A 879 43.66 -19.87 8.08
C GLU A 879 43.27 -18.67 8.95
N GLY A 880 44.22 -17.74 9.21
CA GLY A 880 43.94 -16.48 9.90
C GLY A 880 42.87 -15.63 9.19
N LEU A 881 42.97 -15.48 7.87
CA LEU A 881 41.93 -14.80 7.08
C LEU A 881 40.58 -15.53 7.13
N THR A 882 40.56 -16.86 7.19
CA THR A 882 39.32 -17.65 7.29
C THR A 882 38.65 -17.46 8.65
N LYS A 883 39.43 -17.43 9.75
CA LYS A 883 38.95 -17.10 11.11
C LYS A 883 38.37 -15.70 11.16
N LEU A 884 39.07 -14.72 10.58
CA LEU A 884 38.59 -13.34 10.45
C LEU A 884 37.27 -13.26 9.67
N GLN A 885 37.16 -13.98 8.55
CA GLN A 885 35.93 -14.02 7.75
C GLN A 885 34.75 -14.60 8.57
N ALA A 886 34.99 -15.59 9.41
CA ALA A 886 33.97 -16.11 10.33
C ALA A 886 33.52 -15.06 11.36
N ILE A 887 34.46 -14.34 12.01
CA ILE A 887 34.15 -13.26 12.99
C ILE A 887 33.23 -12.19 12.36
N ILE A 888 33.53 -11.74 11.14
CA ILE A 888 32.72 -10.73 10.45
C ILE A 888 31.35 -11.30 10.05
N SER A 889 31.29 -12.57 9.63
CA SER A 889 30.05 -13.26 9.26
C SER A 889 29.09 -13.46 10.44
N GLU A 890 29.63 -13.79 11.62
CA GLU A 890 28.86 -13.96 12.85
C GLU A 890 28.34 -12.63 13.39
N ALA A 891 29.18 -11.59 13.37
CA ALA A 891 28.82 -10.26 13.88
C ALA A 891 27.77 -9.54 13.02
N ARG A 892 27.70 -9.81 11.70
CA ARG A 892 26.79 -9.25 10.68
C ARG A 892 26.84 -7.73 10.47
N LEU A 893 26.67 -6.95 11.53
CA LEU A 893 26.71 -5.48 11.54
C LEU A 893 27.73 -5.03 12.59
N ILE A 894 28.80 -4.39 12.14
CA ILE A 894 29.94 -4.04 13.00
C ILE A 894 30.08 -2.53 13.19
N LYS A 895 30.76 -2.12 14.27
CA LYS A 895 31.17 -0.73 14.47
C LYS A 895 32.26 -0.33 13.47
N PRO A 896 32.47 0.99 13.22
CA PRO A 896 33.58 1.45 12.40
C PRO A 896 34.99 1.15 12.97
N SER A 897 35.07 0.91 14.29
CA SER A 897 36.30 0.51 14.97
C SER A 897 36.57 -0.98 14.77
N ILE A 898 37.71 -1.31 14.16
CA ILE A 898 38.16 -2.69 13.88
C ILE A 898 39.58 -2.96 14.41
N GLY A 899 40.12 -2.09 15.28
CA GLY A 899 41.50 -2.17 15.76
C GLY A 899 42.53 -2.09 14.63
N ASP A 900 43.68 -2.74 14.81
CA ASP A 900 44.80 -2.78 13.85
C ASP A 900 44.54 -3.64 12.59
N LEU A 901 43.28 -4.00 12.34
CA LEU A 901 42.89 -4.87 11.23
C LEU A 901 43.14 -4.22 9.85
N ALA A 902 42.89 -2.91 9.69
CA ALA A 902 43.05 -2.26 8.39
C ALA A 902 44.51 -2.26 7.88
N PRO A 903 45.54 -1.91 8.68
CA PRO A 903 46.94 -2.11 8.31
C PRO A 903 47.29 -3.57 7.97
N ALA A 904 46.78 -4.53 8.75
CA ALA A 904 47.04 -5.95 8.50
C ALA A 904 46.44 -6.44 7.18
N LEU A 905 45.22 -6.01 6.84
CA LEU A 905 44.58 -6.31 5.55
C LEU A 905 45.31 -5.61 4.39
N ALA A 906 45.75 -4.37 4.54
CA ALA A 906 46.53 -3.66 3.52
C ALA A 906 47.78 -4.47 3.08
N HIS A 907 48.49 -5.08 4.02
CA HIS A 907 49.62 -5.97 3.74
C HIS A 907 49.24 -7.32 3.09
N ARG A 908 47.95 -7.70 3.04
CA ARG A 908 47.45 -8.92 2.40
C ARG A 908 46.76 -8.68 1.05
N LEU A 909 46.26 -7.46 0.79
CA LEU A 909 45.78 -7.04 -0.53
C LEU A 909 46.88 -7.10 -1.60
N VAL A 910 48.14 -6.91 -1.19
CA VAL A 910 49.34 -6.99 -2.04
C VAL A 910 50.18 -8.25 -1.79
N ASP A 911 49.57 -9.35 -1.31
CA ASP A 911 50.30 -10.60 -1.06
C ASP A 911 50.75 -11.27 -2.37
N SER A 912 52.02 -11.72 -2.37
CA SER A 912 52.62 -12.62 -3.36
C SER A 912 51.74 -13.77 -3.86
N ASN A 913 50.86 -14.30 -3.00
CA ASN A 913 49.89 -15.32 -3.34
C ASN A 913 48.54 -14.69 -3.68
N ALA A 914 48.21 -14.64 -4.97
CA ALA A 914 46.94 -14.09 -5.48
C ALA A 914 45.67 -14.69 -4.86
N LYS A 915 45.69 -15.90 -4.28
CA LYS A 915 44.55 -16.43 -3.52
C LYS A 915 44.37 -15.66 -2.20
N ILE A 916 45.46 -15.34 -1.51
CA ILE A 916 45.45 -14.51 -0.30
C ILE A 916 44.94 -13.10 -0.62
N ALA A 917 45.43 -12.50 -1.71
CA ALA A 917 44.92 -11.20 -2.18
C ALA A 917 43.42 -11.24 -2.49
N GLN A 918 42.94 -12.26 -3.21
CA GLN A 918 41.51 -12.44 -3.52
C GLN A 918 40.65 -12.64 -2.26
N THR A 919 41.07 -13.50 -1.33
CA THR A 919 40.36 -13.69 -0.05
C THR A 919 40.35 -12.41 0.79
N THR A 920 41.43 -11.62 0.76
CA THR A 920 41.51 -10.32 1.45
C THR A 920 40.55 -9.30 0.84
N LEU A 921 40.44 -9.25 -0.49
CA LEU A 921 39.46 -8.40 -1.19
C LEU A 921 38.02 -8.76 -0.81
N ALA A 922 37.68 -10.05 -0.79
CA ALA A 922 36.35 -10.51 -0.37
C ALA A 922 36.04 -10.18 1.11
N ILE A 923 37.05 -10.26 1.99
CA ILE A 923 36.93 -9.82 3.39
C ILE A 923 36.73 -8.30 3.48
N CYS A 924 37.39 -7.51 2.64
CA CYS A 924 37.20 -6.06 2.59
C CYS A 924 35.79 -5.69 2.07
N GLU A 925 35.29 -6.38 1.04
CA GLU A 925 33.90 -6.26 0.55
C GLU A 925 32.87 -6.60 1.65
N GLN A 926 33.15 -7.65 2.43
CA GLN A 926 32.32 -8.03 3.57
C GLN A 926 32.38 -7.00 4.72
N LEU A 927 33.56 -6.42 5.00
CA LEU A 927 33.71 -5.32 5.96
C LEU A 927 32.90 -4.09 5.51
N ALA A 928 32.98 -3.68 4.24
CA ALA A 928 32.18 -2.56 3.71
C ALA A 928 30.68 -2.80 3.92
N THR A 929 30.22 -4.03 3.65
CA THR A 929 28.82 -4.43 3.85
C THR A 929 28.40 -4.42 5.32
N ALA A 930 29.23 -4.94 6.23
CA ALA A 930 28.95 -4.99 7.67
C ALA A 930 29.07 -3.62 8.38
N MET A 931 29.93 -2.73 7.87
CA MET A 931 30.15 -1.39 8.40
C MET A 931 29.17 -0.34 7.85
N GLY A 932 28.63 -0.52 6.65
CA GLY A 932 27.87 0.53 5.97
C GLY A 932 28.71 1.81 5.81
N ALA A 933 28.13 2.97 6.14
CA ALA A 933 28.79 4.28 6.06
C ALA A 933 30.13 4.36 6.82
N GLY A 934 30.32 3.53 7.85
CA GLY A 934 31.56 3.45 8.61
C GLY A 934 32.79 3.01 7.82
N CYS A 935 32.63 2.36 6.66
CA CYS A 935 33.77 1.83 5.89
C CYS A 935 34.66 2.92 5.28
N ARG A 936 34.14 4.13 5.05
CA ARG A 936 34.90 5.28 4.51
C ARG A 936 36.13 5.61 5.34
N ASN A 937 36.06 5.38 6.66
CA ASN A 937 37.16 5.61 7.61
C ASN A 937 38.43 4.80 7.27
N HIS A 938 38.32 3.69 6.53
CA HIS A 938 39.45 2.82 6.16
C HIS A 938 39.84 2.94 4.69
N VAL A 939 39.17 3.77 3.88
CA VAL A 939 39.46 3.95 2.45
C VAL A 939 40.92 4.36 2.26
N ARG A 940 41.40 5.36 3.00
CA ARG A 940 42.81 5.82 2.96
C ARG A 940 43.85 4.72 3.21
N THR A 941 43.49 3.67 3.98
CA THR A 941 44.39 2.56 4.33
C THR A 941 44.29 1.39 3.36
N LEU A 942 43.09 1.09 2.86
CA LEU A 942 42.81 -0.12 2.06
C LEU A 942 42.76 0.14 0.54
N PHE A 943 42.28 1.31 0.12
CA PHE A 943 42.09 1.64 -1.30
C PHE A 943 43.38 1.62 -2.14
N PRO A 944 44.56 2.03 -1.65
CA PRO A 944 45.82 1.80 -2.37
C PRO A 944 46.10 0.31 -2.69
N GLY A 945 45.65 -0.60 -1.82
CA GLY A 945 45.70 -2.04 -2.07
C GLY A 945 44.69 -2.50 -3.13
N PHE A 946 43.49 -1.94 -3.15
CA PHE A 946 42.50 -2.24 -4.20
C PHE A 946 42.98 -1.71 -5.57
N LEU A 947 43.55 -0.50 -5.61
CA LEU A 947 44.16 0.10 -6.80
C LEU A 947 45.33 -0.77 -7.30
N HIS A 948 46.19 -1.29 -6.42
CA HIS A 948 47.24 -2.23 -6.81
C HIS A 948 46.66 -3.52 -7.43
N ALA A 949 45.58 -4.05 -6.85
CA ALA A 949 44.93 -5.27 -7.34
C ALA A 949 44.21 -5.11 -8.70
N LEU A 950 43.77 -3.90 -9.08
CA LEU A 950 43.40 -3.57 -10.47
C LEU A 950 44.58 -3.71 -11.45
N GLY A 951 45.82 -3.77 -10.97
CA GLY A 951 47.02 -3.99 -11.79
C GLY A 951 47.41 -5.45 -12.01
N ASP A 952 46.76 -6.43 -11.36
CA ASP A 952 47.15 -7.84 -11.44
C ASP A 952 46.95 -8.44 -12.84
N ASN A 953 47.88 -9.32 -13.24
CA ASN A 953 47.83 -10.05 -14.50
C ASN A 953 46.56 -10.94 -14.61
N LYS A 954 46.02 -11.42 -13.49
CA LYS A 954 44.85 -12.31 -13.39
C LYS A 954 43.56 -11.49 -13.35
N SER A 955 42.75 -11.65 -14.39
CA SER A 955 41.46 -10.95 -14.53
C SER A 955 40.51 -11.13 -13.33
N PHE A 956 40.50 -12.30 -12.68
CA PHE A 956 39.65 -12.53 -11.50
C PHE A 956 40.07 -11.71 -10.28
N VAL A 957 41.35 -11.33 -10.15
CA VAL A 957 41.83 -10.47 -9.06
C VAL A 957 41.40 -9.02 -9.34
N ARG A 958 41.52 -8.56 -10.59
CA ARG A 958 41.04 -7.23 -11.01
C ARG A 958 39.53 -7.08 -10.83
N ALA A 959 38.76 -8.11 -11.19
CA ALA A 959 37.31 -8.13 -10.98
C ALA A 959 36.93 -8.06 -9.48
N ALA A 960 37.62 -8.82 -8.62
CA ALA A 960 37.41 -8.73 -7.17
C ALA A 960 37.79 -7.35 -6.61
N ALA A 961 38.84 -6.72 -7.13
CA ALA A 961 39.23 -5.37 -6.77
C ALA A 961 38.16 -4.33 -7.17
N LEU A 962 37.63 -4.43 -8.39
CA LEU A 962 36.56 -3.56 -8.88
C LEU A 962 35.26 -3.69 -8.07
N ASN A 963 34.87 -4.92 -7.71
CA ASN A 963 33.72 -5.18 -6.83
C ASN A 963 33.92 -4.58 -5.43
N CYS A 964 35.13 -4.72 -4.86
CA CYS A 964 35.46 -4.15 -3.56
C CYS A 964 35.43 -2.61 -3.59
N ILE A 965 35.99 -1.99 -4.63
CA ILE A 965 35.95 -0.55 -4.89
C ILE A 965 34.52 -0.02 -4.99
N ASN A 966 33.67 -0.66 -5.80
CA ASN A 966 32.25 -0.30 -5.89
C ASN A 966 31.54 -0.48 -4.54
N SER A 967 31.80 -1.57 -3.82
CA SER A 967 31.18 -1.83 -2.52
C SER A 967 31.56 -0.78 -1.46
N PHE A 968 32.82 -0.36 -1.37
CA PHE A 968 33.18 0.75 -0.49
C PHE A 968 32.52 2.07 -0.93
N GLY A 969 32.43 2.35 -2.24
CA GLY A 969 31.79 3.56 -2.75
C GLY A 969 30.28 3.61 -2.50
N GLU A 970 29.59 2.49 -2.70
CA GLU A 970 28.15 2.33 -2.47
C GLU A 970 27.75 2.28 -0.98
N LYS A 971 28.63 1.81 -0.09
CA LYS A 971 28.34 1.76 1.35
C LYS A 971 28.86 2.97 2.11
N GLY A 972 30.01 3.53 1.74
CA GLY A 972 30.72 4.60 2.43
C GLY A 972 30.64 5.99 1.78
N GLY A 973 30.37 6.04 0.47
CA GLY A 973 30.54 7.23 -0.36
C GLY A 973 31.83 7.16 -1.19
N TYR A 974 31.82 7.84 -2.35
CA TYR A 974 32.95 7.85 -3.30
C TYR A 974 33.96 8.99 -3.06
N LYS A 975 33.70 9.92 -2.14
CA LYS A 975 34.51 11.13 -1.96
C LYS A 975 35.93 10.83 -1.48
N GLU A 976 36.03 10.01 -0.43
CA GLU A 976 37.26 9.65 0.27
C GLU A 976 38.27 8.89 -0.61
N PHE A 977 37.85 8.43 -1.81
CA PHE A 977 38.69 7.79 -2.81
C PHE A 977 39.61 8.79 -3.53
N PHE A 978 39.19 10.05 -3.67
CA PHE A 978 39.94 11.08 -4.40
C PHE A 978 40.99 11.78 -3.52
N GLU A 979 40.80 11.78 -2.20
CA GLU A 979 41.67 12.45 -1.24
C GLU A 979 43.11 11.90 -1.26
N SER A 980 44.07 12.73 -0.85
CA SER A 980 45.50 12.36 -0.74
C SER A 980 46.14 11.87 -2.06
N GLU A 981 45.67 12.37 -3.21
CA GLU A 981 46.16 12.03 -4.57
C GLU A 981 46.18 10.52 -4.94
N MET A 982 45.50 9.64 -4.18
CA MET A 982 45.63 8.18 -4.31
C MET A 982 45.38 7.66 -5.75
N ILE A 983 44.38 8.21 -6.43
CA ILE A 983 44.03 7.87 -7.82
C ILE A 983 45.08 8.40 -8.80
N ALA A 984 45.61 9.61 -8.58
CA ALA A 984 46.62 10.20 -9.45
C ALA A 984 47.95 9.45 -9.35
N ASP A 985 48.40 9.07 -8.16
CA ASP A 985 49.61 8.25 -7.97
C ASP A 985 49.47 6.84 -8.58
N ALA A 986 48.29 6.23 -8.47
CA ALA A 986 48.02 4.95 -9.14
C ALA A 986 47.99 5.07 -10.67
N LEU A 987 47.44 6.16 -11.23
CA LEU A 987 47.50 6.45 -12.67
C LEU A 987 48.93 6.73 -13.15
N LYS A 988 49.74 7.42 -12.32
CA LYS A 988 51.14 7.79 -12.57
C LYS A 988 52.06 6.56 -12.63
N GLY A 989 52.02 5.70 -11.60
CA GLY A 989 52.89 4.52 -11.46
C GLY A 989 52.32 3.19 -11.96
N GLY A 990 51.03 3.10 -12.26
CA GLY A 990 50.33 1.83 -12.50
C GLY A 990 50.72 1.06 -13.77
N SER A 991 50.40 -0.23 -13.79
CA SER A 991 50.52 -1.06 -15.00
C SER A 991 49.50 -0.64 -16.07
N PRO A 992 49.70 -1.01 -17.36
CA PRO A 992 48.70 -0.74 -18.40
C PRO A 992 47.32 -1.33 -18.07
N ALA A 993 47.27 -2.50 -17.40
CA ALA A 993 46.03 -3.09 -16.92
C ALA A 993 45.34 -2.19 -15.88
N LEU A 994 46.07 -1.75 -14.85
CA LEU A 994 45.56 -0.82 -13.83
C LEU A 994 44.95 0.42 -14.50
N LYS A 995 45.66 1.03 -15.44
CA LYS A 995 45.21 2.23 -16.16
C LYS A 995 43.96 1.98 -17.01
N THR A 996 43.85 0.83 -17.67
CA THR A 996 42.64 0.45 -18.42
C THR A 996 41.41 0.34 -17.51
N GLU A 997 41.50 -0.42 -16.42
CA GLU A 997 40.38 -0.66 -15.50
C GLU A 997 40.00 0.63 -14.73
N LEU A 998 41.00 1.37 -14.23
CA LEU A 998 40.78 2.58 -13.44
C LEU A 998 40.18 3.73 -14.27
N TRP A 999 40.62 3.93 -15.52
CA TRP A 999 39.96 4.92 -16.39
C TRP A 999 38.54 4.51 -16.79
N ALA A 1000 38.25 3.22 -16.97
CA ALA A 1000 36.88 2.76 -17.24
C ALA A 1000 35.96 3.04 -16.04
N TRP A 1001 36.42 2.73 -14.83
CA TRP A 1001 35.68 3.02 -13.60
C TRP A 1001 35.46 4.52 -13.38
N LEU A 1002 36.47 5.35 -13.63
CA LEU A 1002 36.33 6.81 -13.56
C LEU A 1002 35.34 7.36 -14.60
N ALA A 1003 35.32 6.82 -15.82
CA ALA A 1003 34.37 7.21 -16.87
C ALA A 1003 32.92 6.83 -16.51
N ASP A 1004 32.71 5.70 -15.84
CA ASP A 1004 31.40 5.25 -15.35
C ASP A 1004 30.93 6.07 -14.12
N LYS A 1005 31.78 6.26 -13.11
CA LYS A 1005 31.38 6.86 -11.83
C LYS A 1005 31.34 8.38 -11.83
N LEU A 1006 32.34 9.08 -12.39
CA LEU A 1006 32.43 10.55 -12.27
C LEU A 1006 31.19 11.30 -12.79
N PRO A 1007 30.57 10.96 -13.94
CA PRO A 1007 29.37 11.66 -14.43
C PRO A 1007 28.13 11.51 -13.53
N GLY A 1008 28.09 10.47 -12.69
CA GLY A 1008 26.98 10.19 -11.76
C GLY A 1008 27.12 10.82 -10.38
N LEU A 1009 28.29 11.39 -10.04
CA LEU A 1009 28.51 12.05 -8.75
C LEU A 1009 27.95 13.49 -8.78
N PRO A 1010 27.37 14.01 -7.68
CA PRO A 1010 26.89 15.40 -7.61
C PRO A 1010 28.00 16.42 -7.91
N PRO A 1011 27.76 17.45 -8.74
CA PRO A 1011 28.76 18.49 -8.99
C PRO A 1011 29.27 19.14 -7.70
N LYS A 1012 30.58 19.44 -7.64
CA LYS A 1012 31.30 19.93 -6.45
C LYS A 1012 31.50 18.90 -5.30
N SER A 1013 31.06 17.64 -5.43
CA SER A 1013 31.26 16.61 -4.37
C SER A 1013 32.71 16.15 -4.20
N VAL A 1014 33.49 16.18 -5.29
CA VAL A 1014 34.93 15.89 -5.31
C VAL A 1014 35.72 17.21 -5.35
N SER A 1015 36.87 17.26 -4.67
CA SER A 1015 37.74 18.44 -4.68
C SER A 1015 38.24 18.76 -6.09
N LYS A 1016 38.25 20.04 -6.44
CA LYS A 1016 38.89 20.53 -7.68
C LYS A 1016 40.41 20.36 -7.65
N GLU A 1017 41.02 20.31 -6.47
CA GLU A 1017 42.47 20.11 -6.30
C GLU A 1017 42.86 18.65 -6.59
N ASP A 1018 42.19 17.69 -5.94
CA ASP A 1018 42.37 16.25 -6.20
C ASP A 1018 42.13 15.93 -7.68
N LEU A 1019 41.07 16.47 -8.30
CA LEU A 1019 40.83 16.30 -9.73
C LEU A 1019 41.90 16.96 -10.61
N HIS A 1020 42.49 18.09 -10.21
CA HIS A 1020 43.56 18.73 -10.97
C HIS A 1020 44.84 17.88 -10.98
N SER A 1021 45.14 17.14 -9.90
CA SER A 1021 46.27 16.20 -9.85
C SER A 1021 46.18 15.10 -10.93
N MET A 1022 44.95 14.72 -11.33
CA MET A 1022 44.70 13.70 -12.34
C MET A 1022 44.85 14.21 -13.80
N VAL A 1023 44.70 15.52 -14.05
CA VAL A 1023 44.68 16.09 -15.41
C VAL A 1023 45.99 15.89 -16.20
N PRO A 1024 47.20 16.03 -15.63
CA PRO A 1024 48.45 15.68 -16.33
C PRO A 1024 48.48 14.22 -16.79
N HIS A 1025 47.91 13.32 -15.99
CA HIS A 1025 47.84 11.89 -16.29
C HIS A 1025 46.75 11.58 -17.32
N LEU A 1026 45.60 12.26 -17.29
CA LEU A 1026 44.56 12.18 -18.31
C LEU A 1026 45.13 12.45 -19.72
N TYR A 1027 45.80 13.58 -19.91
CA TYR A 1027 46.38 13.95 -21.21
C TYR A 1027 47.50 13.00 -21.64
N ALA A 1028 48.35 12.56 -20.71
CA ALA A 1028 49.37 11.54 -21.00
C ALA A 1028 48.73 10.23 -21.50
N HIS A 1029 47.66 9.77 -20.85
CA HIS A 1029 47.02 8.48 -21.16
C HIS A 1029 46.12 8.49 -22.40
N ILE A 1030 45.51 9.62 -22.75
CA ILE A 1030 44.87 9.82 -24.07
C ILE A 1030 45.87 9.61 -25.23
N CYS A 1031 47.17 9.78 -24.96
CA CYS A 1031 48.27 9.49 -25.90
C CYS A 1031 49.15 8.29 -25.48
N ASP A 1032 48.66 7.37 -24.64
CA ASP A 1032 49.39 6.15 -24.26
C ASP A 1032 49.68 5.26 -25.49
N ARG A 1033 50.62 4.31 -25.36
CA ARG A 1033 50.88 3.29 -26.38
C ARG A 1033 49.80 2.21 -26.38
N ASN A 1034 49.27 1.83 -25.22
CA ASN A 1034 48.16 0.88 -25.10
C ASN A 1034 46.84 1.51 -25.62
N ALA A 1035 46.11 0.77 -26.46
CA ALA A 1035 44.89 1.27 -27.11
C ALA A 1035 43.67 1.38 -26.17
N GLU A 1036 43.57 0.50 -25.17
CA GLU A 1036 42.49 0.48 -24.18
C GLU A 1036 42.68 1.60 -23.16
N VAL A 1037 43.93 1.82 -22.71
CA VAL A 1037 44.30 2.97 -21.87
C VAL A 1037 43.93 4.28 -22.57
N ARG A 1038 44.25 4.42 -23.87
CA ARG A 1038 43.79 5.58 -24.66
C ARG A 1038 42.27 5.68 -24.70
N LYS A 1039 41.56 4.60 -25.07
CA LYS A 1039 40.09 4.59 -25.19
C LYS A 1039 39.43 5.08 -23.90
N ASN A 1040 39.75 4.45 -22.79
CA ASN A 1040 39.06 4.69 -21.52
C ASN A 1040 39.45 6.06 -20.93
N ALA A 1041 40.69 6.52 -21.14
CA ALA A 1041 41.11 7.87 -20.76
C ALA A 1041 40.37 8.96 -21.57
N ASN A 1042 39.97 8.70 -22.82
CA ASN A 1042 39.11 9.62 -23.58
C ASN A 1042 37.68 9.64 -23.03
N GLU A 1043 37.11 8.47 -22.71
CA GLU A 1043 35.76 8.37 -22.16
C GLU A 1043 35.65 9.05 -20.77
N ALA A 1044 36.72 9.06 -19.98
CA ALA A 1044 36.80 9.75 -18.69
C ALA A 1044 36.84 11.30 -18.78
N VAL A 1045 37.09 11.89 -19.95
CA VAL A 1045 37.20 13.36 -20.12
C VAL A 1045 35.91 14.08 -19.70
N LEU A 1046 34.75 13.54 -20.09
CA LEU A 1046 33.45 14.14 -19.77
C LEU A 1046 33.21 14.21 -18.25
N GLY A 1047 33.49 13.11 -17.54
CA GLY A 1047 33.36 13.05 -16.08
C GLY A 1047 34.24 14.09 -15.36
N ILE A 1048 35.50 14.22 -15.77
CA ILE A 1048 36.40 15.24 -15.19
C ILE A 1048 35.95 16.66 -15.56
N MET A 1049 35.46 16.88 -16.79
CA MET A 1049 34.99 18.19 -17.24
C MET A 1049 33.74 18.68 -16.48
N ILE A 1050 32.82 17.78 -16.11
CA ILE A 1050 31.62 18.09 -15.32
C ILE A 1050 31.98 18.71 -13.95
N HIS A 1051 33.01 18.17 -13.28
CA HIS A 1051 33.40 18.63 -11.94
C HIS A 1051 34.42 19.77 -11.94
N LEU A 1052 35.41 19.72 -12.84
CA LEU A 1052 36.51 20.68 -12.86
C LEU A 1052 36.18 21.95 -13.69
N GLY A 1053 35.31 21.81 -14.70
CA GLY A 1053 34.92 22.86 -15.64
C GLY A 1053 35.85 22.97 -16.85
N PHE A 1054 35.29 23.37 -18.00
CA PHE A 1054 36.01 23.48 -19.28
C PHE A 1054 37.25 24.38 -19.19
N ASP A 1055 37.16 25.56 -18.59
CA ASP A 1055 38.27 26.53 -18.55
C ASP A 1055 39.47 26.05 -17.74
N ALA A 1056 39.28 25.13 -16.80
CA ALA A 1056 40.37 24.56 -16.00
C ALA A 1056 41.13 23.48 -16.78
N LEU A 1057 40.42 22.64 -17.53
CA LEU A 1057 41.01 21.71 -18.51
C LEU A 1057 41.70 22.46 -19.65
N ASN A 1058 41.04 23.46 -20.25
CA ASN A 1058 41.59 24.26 -21.33
C ASN A 1058 42.90 24.96 -20.94
N ARG A 1059 42.98 25.55 -19.74
CA ARG A 1059 44.24 26.12 -19.20
C ARG A 1059 45.31 25.05 -18.92
N ALA A 1060 44.94 23.82 -18.60
CA ALA A 1060 45.90 22.73 -18.45
C ALA A 1060 46.48 22.25 -19.80
N LEU A 1061 45.79 22.48 -20.93
CA LEU A 1061 46.31 22.21 -22.27
C LEU A 1061 47.49 23.11 -22.67
N ASP A 1062 47.66 24.29 -22.06
CA ASP A 1062 48.80 25.18 -22.34
C ASP A 1062 50.14 24.62 -21.86
N LYS A 1063 50.09 23.65 -20.94
CA LYS A 1063 51.27 22.88 -20.48
C LYS A 1063 51.60 21.70 -21.42
N GLN A 1064 50.80 21.46 -22.47
CA GLN A 1064 50.95 20.32 -23.38
C GLN A 1064 51.64 20.69 -24.70
N LYS A 1065 52.27 19.69 -25.34
CA LYS A 1065 52.97 19.91 -26.63
C LYS A 1065 51.97 20.34 -27.73
N PRO A 1066 52.33 21.28 -28.64
CA PRO A 1066 51.40 21.81 -29.65
C PRO A 1066 50.76 20.75 -30.56
N ALA A 1067 51.46 19.64 -30.84
CA ALA A 1067 50.90 18.52 -31.59
C ALA A 1067 49.79 17.79 -30.80
N SER A 1068 50.02 17.54 -29.51
CA SER A 1068 49.05 16.90 -28.61
C SER A 1068 47.84 17.80 -28.34
N LYS A 1069 48.04 19.12 -28.19
CA LYS A 1069 46.93 20.08 -28.00
C LYS A 1069 45.90 20.04 -29.14
N LYS A 1070 46.32 19.77 -30.39
CA LYS A 1070 45.39 19.55 -31.53
C LYS A 1070 44.61 18.24 -31.48
N ILE A 1071 45.09 17.24 -30.75
CA ILE A 1071 44.37 15.98 -30.52
C ILE A 1071 43.33 16.22 -29.43
N TYR A 1072 43.75 16.74 -28.26
CA TYR A 1072 42.86 17.00 -27.12
C TYR A 1072 41.74 18.00 -27.42
N MET A 1073 41.94 18.96 -28.34
CA MET A 1073 40.91 19.93 -28.78
C MET A 1073 39.93 19.39 -29.84
N ARG A 1074 40.07 18.13 -30.26
CA ARG A 1074 39.20 17.48 -31.27
C ARG A 1074 38.29 16.40 -30.64
N LEU A 1075 38.51 16.13 -29.35
CA LEU A 1075 37.80 15.17 -28.51
C LEU A 1075 36.82 15.93 -27.61
#